data_AF-A0A5A5TIM1-F1
#
_entry.id   AF-A0A5A5TIM1-F1
#
_cell.length_a   1.000
_cell.length_b   1.000
_cell.length_c   1.000
_cell.angle_alpha   90.00
_cell.angle_beta   90.00
_cell.angle_gamma   90.00
#
_symmetry.space_group_name_H-M   'P 1'
#
loop_
_entity.id
_entity.type
_entity.pdbx_description
1 polymer ?
#
loop_
_entity_poly.entity_id
_entity_poly.type
_entity_poly.pdbx_seq_one_letter_code
_entity_poly.pdbx_strand_id
1 'polypeptide(L)'
;MDNKIRDTAALRELQNSPHWICWRKEKRNGSFTKIPYTPTTGRWARSNDPQTWCNYQQAQEAATRENYAGLGYMFHEDYTGIDLDHCVDEQGVIERWAWRIIKHLNSYTEFSPSGSGIHIFVRGQIPHGSRRKIPAHWEPLQNHAAIEMYCSRRYFTVTGNHVPETSENIESRQVALDKLYQQVSRPETATPTSGPPAGAVDRTKQQLAVSLTHLNTIPSKDTSNAKNPQHPNPPTTSFFILDDEELLQRACEASNGARFQALFYDGATIDYTSSSEADMALSLHLAFWTGRDSVRMDKLFRRSALYRTKWDAGRGVSTYGQETLRRACAICTETYTPRRSKQQLAAAIDQLLKQSHIDCERELQMLHEEKKWILKPHDVAFEDVLACLKDDEMGDAQLFAQAFADKVCYDNLEKEWYIWRDHAWKRDSTDKILQLVGGSLASIYLKAAAALKIDYVNSCEQLRQAEKQSRGRNYGETEKLGRQVEQMEGQFKQLKARAKALHSYRRIKNIMSMATSYVSIETTMWDSNPWLLAVPNGVLDLRTGQCNAGVPGDYLRTICPTEWAGLDTPCPRFEYFLEEIFADKVERTNIIAFLQRLLGYCITGSTEDHIFTILYGEEGRNGKDTLLRALHQVLGPIASAISNDIFVEENRNKTGGAPTPHLSDLQGKRVVWGSETRQGDRIDVARVKQLSGGGDINARHLYSKHGHTFTPTHKLLLMTNHKPIINSKEQAAWDRICLIDFSMRFVDHPQQENERPRDKKLEETLYAERSGILAWLMRGCLQWKKEGLNIPTAVQANNTQYRAAQDPIEQFIRDRCTIAPQSEIKASILYSHYERWHDDNRTDRPLSLKAFGTELSKRFEKMHTTFGAIYRGIGLYSPNHDARRVEDSAQTPETDNHTSMKNKDDDGYDGYDGSSPKLLNITSFNSSTQNKSFMHNPSYPSYPSVTEEEAAEIEGDTLNVEPYSVQIETDVSQIEENTPPTETNTSEIECYSVPIETEFSEIERNNVPIEIVVTDEDIYKGNEGEQTGVWCEGRWEDNGRVHREQASHQAEGSIWCRMCGSRSILLSLARQKTYPRYYVPSLRTFIGASATEWHNFACEQPEEMIIKVIDLLSAQKDLLSEA
;
A
#
# COMPACT_ATOMS: atom_id res chain seq x y z
N MET A 1 10.71 25.84 -40.27
CA MET A 1 9.71 25.92 -39.19
C MET A 1 9.29 27.36 -39.11
N ASP A 2 7.98 27.63 -39.13
CA ASP A 2 7.49 28.99 -38.89
C ASP A 2 7.69 29.36 -37.42
N ASN A 3 8.45 30.41 -37.14
CA ASN A 3 8.71 30.88 -35.76
C ASN A 3 7.49 31.57 -35.10
N LYS A 4 6.28 31.36 -35.65
CA LYS A 4 5.02 31.72 -35.00
C LYS A 4 4.63 30.64 -34.00
N ILE A 5 5.04 30.86 -32.76
CA ILE A 5 4.50 30.21 -31.56
C ILE A 5 2.96 30.21 -31.66
N ARG A 6 2.30 29.07 -31.43
CA ARG A 6 0.83 28.98 -31.47
C ARG A 6 0.20 29.90 -30.42
N ASP A 7 -0.91 30.52 -30.76
CA ASP A 7 -1.59 31.50 -29.91
C ASP A 7 -2.57 30.83 -28.93
N THR A 8 -2.03 30.15 -27.91
CA THR A 8 -2.82 29.51 -26.83
C THR A 8 -3.11 30.50 -25.70
N ALA A 9 -4.15 30.24 -24.91
CA ALA A 9 -4.53 31.09 -23.77
C ALA A 9 -3.40 31.26 -22.75
N ALA A 10 -2.68 30.18 -22.40
CA ALA A 10 -1.49 30.20 -21.55
C ALA A 10 -0.38 31.11 -22.08
N LEU A 11 -0.18 31.15 -23.39
CA LEU A 11 0.85 31.99 -23.98
C LEU A 11 0.44 33.46 -23.99
N ARG A 12 -0.83 33.78 -24.29
CA ARG A 12 -1.38 35.14 -24.10
C ARG A 12 -1.22 35.61 -22.65
N GLU A 13 -1.42 34.72 -21.69
CA GLU A 13 -1.22 35.01 -20.26
C GLU A 13 0.25 35.37 -19.96
N LEU A 14 1.20 34.53 -20.37
CA LEU A 14 2.64 34.77 -20.17
C LEU A 14 3.17 36.00 -20.94
N GLN A 15 2.59 36.33 -22.10
CA GLN A 15 2.96 37.51 -22.89
C GLN A 15 2.79 38.84 -22.13
N ASN A 16 1.87 38.89 -21.16
CA ASN A 16 1.60 40.09 -20.37
C ASN A 16 2.66 40.39 -19.29
N SER A 17 3.61 39.47 -19.01
CA SER A 17 4.65 39.69 -18.00
C SER A 17 5.98 40.17 -18.60
N PRO A 18 6.82 40.90 -17.82
CA PRO A 18 8.12 41.40 -18.28
C PRO A 18 9.26 40.37 -18.10
N HIS A 19 8.97 39.07 -18.13
CA HIS A 19 9.91 38.00 -17.78
C HIS A 19 10.55 37.28 -18.99
N TRP A 20 10.53 37.89 -20.17
CA TRP A 20 10.99 37.26 -21.42
C TRP A 20 12.46 37.53 -21.72
N ILE A 21 13.13 36.52 -22.29
CA ILE A 21 14.51 36.54 -22.79
C ILE A 21 14.61 35.79 -24.13
N CYS A 22 15.74 35.95 -24.83
CA CYS A 22 16.10 35.11 -25.98
C CYS A 22 17.19 34.10 -25.57
N TRP A 23 17.41 33.02 -26.33
CA TRP A 23 18.49 32.07 -26.04
C TRP A 23 19.27 31.62 -27.28
N ARG A 24 20.49 31.11 -27.08
CA ARG A 24 21.35 30.50 -28.11
C ARG A 24 21.80 29.10 -27.69
N LYS A 25 22.05 28.21 -28.65
CA LYS A 25 22.59 26.86 -28.42
C LYS A 25 24.12 26.90 -28.56
N GLU A 26 24.83 26.97 -27.44
CA GLU A 26 26.27 27.20 -27.39
C GLU A 26 27.02 26.10 -26.63
N LYS A 27 28.24 25.76 -27.07
CA LYS A 27 29.01 24.65 -26.53
C LYS A 27 29.85 25.09 -25.32
N ARG A 28 29.57 24.55 -24.13
CA ARG A 28 30.26 24.85 -22.87
C ARG A 28 30.71 23.55 -22.21
N ASN A 29 31.99 23.50 -21.78
CA ASN A 29 32.61 22.33 -21.15
C ASN A 29 32.39 21.01 -21.92
N GLY A 30 32.39 21.07 -23.26
CA GLY A 30 32.18 19.92 -24.14
C GLY A 30 30.72 19.64 -24.55
N SER A 31 29.72 20.09 -23.80
CA SER A 31 28.29 19.86 -24.09
C SER A 31 27.60 21.09 -24.70
N PHE A 32 26.49 20.90 -25.41
CA PHE A 32 25.64 22.01 -25.88
C PHE A 32 24.69 22.47 -24.77
N THR A 33 24.65 23.78 -24.54
CA THR A 33 23.84 24.42 -23.50
C THR A 33 22.96 25.51 -24.09
N LYS A 34 21.75 25.68 -23.54
CA LYS A 34 20.82 26.75 -23.93
C LYS A 34 21.17 28.00 -23.08
N ILE A 35 21.92 28.95 -23.63
CA ILE A 35 22.39 30.15 -22.91
C ILE A 35 21.38 31.29 -23.09
N PRO A 36 20.87 31.92 -22.01
CA PRO A 36 19.92 33.03 -22.09
C PRO A 36 20.61 34.38 -22.31
N TYR A 37 19.95 35.25 -23.07
CA TYR A 37 20.42 36.55 -23.54
C TYR A 37 19.36 37.63 -23.33
N THR A 38 19.80 38.81 -22.88
CA THR A 38 19.00 40.03 -22.70
C THR A 38 18.67 40.63 -24.07
N PRO A 39 17.39 40.61 -24.52
CA PRO A 39 17.02 41.02 -25.88
C PRO A 39 17.31 42.48 -26.23
N THR A 40 17.47 43.34 -25.23
CA THR A 40 17.75 44.78 -25.40
C THR A 40 19.24 45.13 -25.50
N THR A 41 20.16 44.19 -25.24
CA THR A 41 21.62 44.48 -25.20
C THR A 41 22.53 43.39 -25.78
N GLY A 42 22.00 42.22 -26.15
CA GLY A 42 22.80 41.11 -26.68
C GLY A 42 23.78 40.47 -25.68
N ARG A 43 23.68 40.81 -24.39
CA ARG A 43 24.49 40.25 -23.29
C ARG A 43 23.77 39.08 -22.62
N TRP A 44 24.47 38.29 -21.82
CA TRP A 44 23.83 37.19 -21.06
C TRP A 44 22.78 37.72 -20.07
N ALA A 45 21.57 37.18 -20.14
CA ALA A 45 20.56 37.42 -19.13
C ALA A 45 20.87 36.62 -17.86
N ARG A 46 20.56 37.18 -16.70
CA ARG A 46 20.81 36.58 -15.38
C ARG A 46 19.49 36.14 -14.77
N SER A 47 19.41 34.89 -14.33
CA SER A 47 18.14 34.34 -13.81
C SER A 47 17.72 34.86 -12.43
N ASN A 48 18.49 35.79 -11.84
CA ASN A 48 18.23 36.42 -10.55
C ASN A 48 18.26 37.95 -10.60
N ASP A 49 18.12 38.54 -11.80
CA ASP A 49 18.26 39.98 -12.04
C ASP A 49 17.21 40.44 -13.06
N PRO A 50 16.00 40.87 -12.62
CA PRO A 50 14.90 41.26 -13.51
C PRO A 50 15.24 42.38 -14.50
N GLN A 51 16.26 43.20 -14.21
CA GLN A 51 16.74 44.24 -15.13
C GLN A 51 17.40 43.67 -16.40
N THR A 52 17.63 42.34 -16.45
CA THR A 52 18.19 41.64 -17.61
C THR A 52 17.13 40.93 -18.47
N TRP A 53 15.84 41.06 -18.13
CA TRP A 53 14.69 40.49 -18.85
C TRP A 53 13.90 41.62 -19.55
N CYS A 54 12.87 41.29 -20.33
CA CYS A 54 12.07 42.26 -21.07
C CYS A 54 10.64 41.78 -21.34
N ASN A 55 9.81 42.59 -22.01
CA ASN A 55 8.48 42.16 -22.44
C ASN A 55 8.53 41.23 -23.67
N TYR A 56 7.43 40.53 -23.93
CA TYR A 56 7.34 39.58 -25.04
C TYR A 56 7.68 40.19 -26.40
N GLN A 57 7.15 41.38 -26.73
CA GLN A 57 7.37 42.02 -28.02
C GLN A 57 8.87 42.31 -28.25
N GLN A 58 9.58 42.81 -27.24
CA GLN A 58 11.02 43.06 -27.30
C GLN A 58 11.82 41.76 -27.52
N ALA A 59 11.43 40.67 -26.86
CA ALA A 59 12.04 39.36 -27.06
C ALA A 59 11.75 38.80 -28.48
N GLN A 60 10.51 38.88 -28.94
CA GLN A 60 10.08 38.40 -30.27
C GLN A 60 10.75 39.19 -31.40
N GLU A 61 10.81 40.52 -31.31
CA GLU A 61 11.51 41.37 -32.27
C GLU A 61 13.01 41.05 -32.31
N ALA A 62 13.66 40.88 -31.15
CA ALA A 62 15.07 40.49 -31.09
C ALA A 62 15.33 39.09 -31.66
N ALA A 63 14.49 38.10 -31.34
CA ALA A 63 14.59 36.75 -31.89
C ALA A 63 14.31 36.66 -33.41
N THR A 64 13.70 37.70 -33.98
CA THR A 64 13.47 37.82 -35.43
C THR A 64 14.57 38.61 -36.14
N ARG A 65 15.22 39.57 -35.47
CA ARG A 65 16.27 40.43 -36.06
C ARG A 65 17.71 39.95 -35.80
N GLU A 66 17.94 39.23 -34.71
CA GLU A 66 19.25 38.67 -34.33
C GLU A 66 19.23 37.14 -34.39
N ASN A 67 20.43 36.54 -34.52
CA ASN A 67 20.62 35.09 -34.60
C ASN A 67 20.40 34.39 -33.24
N TYR A 68 19.17 34.32 -32.75
CA TYR A 68 18.75 33.56 -31.57
C TYR A 68 18.06 32.24 -31.97
N ALA A 69 18.15 31.24 -31.10
CA ALA A 69 17.55 29.92 -31.30
C ALA A 69 16.07 29.83 -30.84
N GLY A 70 15.57 30.83 -30.11
CA GLY A 70 14.18 30.93 -29.69
C GLY A 70 13.98 31.86 -28.49
N LEU A 71 12.75 31.89 -27.99
CA LEU A 71 12.35 32.63 -26.79
C LEU A 71 12.48 31.78 -25.52
N GLY A 72 12.55 32.45 -24.38
CA GLY A 72 12.45 31.83 -23.06
C GLY A 72 11.76 32.74 -22.05
N TYR A 73 11.17 32.11 -21.03
CA TYR A 73 10.41 32.74 -19.96
C TYR A 73 11.08 32.45 -18.61
N MET A 74 11.37 33.49 -17.83
CA MET A 74 12.01 33.39 -16.52
C MET A 74 10.98 33.19 -15.41
N PHE A 75 11.19 32.23 -14.51
CA PHE A 75 10.28 32.00 -13.39
C PHE A 75 10.54 32.98 -12.24
N HIS A 76 9.45 33.57 -11.74
CA HIS A 76 9.42 34.50 -10.62
C HIS A 76 8.04 34.40 -9.92
N GLU A 77 7.98 33.70 -8.79
CA GLU A 77 6.95 33.78 -7.72
C GLU A 77 5.47 33.42 -8.03
N ASP A 78 5.01 33.51 -9.28
CA ASP A 78 3.62 33.17 -9.67
C ASP A 78 3.48 31.74 -10.22
N TYR A 79 4.50 31.27 -10.93
CA TYR A 79 4.47 30.02 -11.71
C TYR A 79 5.60 29.08 -11.33
N THR A 80 5.31 27.78 -11.41
CA THR A 80 6.32 26.71 -11.42
C THR A 80 6.34 26.03 -12.77
N GLY A 81 7.54 25.92 -13.36
CA GLY A 81 7.80 25.07 -14.50
C GLY A 81 8.23 23.67 -14.07
N ILE A 82 7.73 22.65 -14.76
CA ILE A 82 8.15 21.25 -14.64
C ILE A 82 8.73 20.81 -15.99
N ASP A 83 9.98 20.33 -16.02
CA ASP A 83 10.69 19.87 -17.21
C ASP A 83 10.84 18.34 -17.14
N LEU A 84 10.37 17.62 -18.14
CA LEU A 84 10.42 16.17 -18.24
C LEU A 84 11.44 15.79 -19.32
N ASP A 85 12.70 15.64 -18.89
CA ASP A 85 13.85 15.25 -19.70
C ASP A 85 13.70 13.78 -20.14
N HIS A 86 13.96 13.49 -21.42
CA HIS A 86 13.99 12.13 -21.99
C HIS A 86 12.73 11.31 -21.70
N CYS A 87 11.57 11.81 -22.17
CA CYS A 87 10.26 11.20 -21.95
C CYS A 87 9.39 11.05 -23.20
N VAL A 88 9.96 11.37 -24.38
CA VAL A 88 9.33 11.22 -25.69
C VAL A 88 10.27 10.40 -26.57
N ASP A 89 9.73 9.47 -27.36
CA ASP A 89 10.49 8.65 -28.31
C ASP A 89 10.66 9.32 -29.69
N GLU A 90 11.34 8.62 -30.61
CA GLU A 90 11.59 9.08 -31.98
C GLU A 90 10.31 9.18 -32.84
N GLN A 91 9.21 8.58 -32.39
CA GLN A 91 7.90 8.60 -33.04
C GLN A 91 6.98 9.69 -32.46
N GLY A 92 7.43 10.41 -31.42
CA GLY A 92 6.67 11.46 -30.74
C GLY A 92 5.73 10.95 -29.64
N VAL A 93 5.83 9.67 -29.25
CA VAL A 93 4.99 9.08 -28.20
C VAL A 93 5.58 9.42 -26.83
N ILE A 94 4.73 9.98 -25.95
CA ILE A 94 5.10 10.34 -24.58
C ILE A 94 5.02 9.08 -23.68
N GLU A 95 6.07 8.85 -22.89
CA GLU A 95 6.16 7.68 -22.00
C GLU A 95 5.07 7.68 -20.91
N ARG A 96 4.65 6.48 -20.48
CA ARG A 96 3.53 6.28 -19.53
C ARG A 96 3.72 7.03 -18.20
N TRP A 97 4.95 7.15 -17.70
CA TRP A 97 5.24 7.87 -16.46
C TRP A 97 5.08 9.38 -16.63
N ALA A 98 5.47 9.95 -17.78
CA ALA A 98 5.29 11.37 -18.08
C ALA A 98 3.80 11.70 -18.28
N TRP A 99 3.05 10.83 -18.98
CA TRP A 99 1.59 10.98 -19.08
C TRP A 99 0.87 10.97 -17.73
N ARG A 100 1.33 10.18 -16.74
CA ARG A 100 0.81 10.24 -15.36
C ARG A 100 1.02 11.63 -14.75
N ILE A 101 2.20 12.25 -14.92
CA ILE A 101 2.49 13.60 -14.43
C ILE A 101 1.60 14.64 -15.15
N ILE A 102 1.54 14.57 -16.49
CA ILE A 102 0.78 15.50 -17.32
C ILE A 102 -0.71 15.48 -16.96
N LYS A 103 -1.34 14.30 -16.82
CA LYS A 103 -2.76 14.21 -16.43
C LYS A 103 -3.01 14.45 -14.92
N HIS A 104 -2.00 14.29 -14.05
CA HIS A 104 -2.09 14.63 -12.62
C HIS A 104 -2.03 16.15 -12.37
N LEU A 105 -1.17 16.87 -13.11
CA LEU A 105 -1.15 18.33 -13.07
C LEU A 105 -2.29 18.92 -13.91
N ASN A 106 -2.58 18.35 -15.07
CA ASN A 106 -3.59 18.80 -16.05
C ASN A 106 -3.59 20.33 -16.23
N SER A 107 -2.54 20.85 -16.88
CA SER A 107 -2.24 22.26 -17.11
C SER A 107 -1.50 22.41 -18.45
N TYR A 108 -1.26 23.65 -18.91
CA TYR A 108 -0.55 23.92 -20.17
C TYR A 108 0.78 23.15 -20.27
N THR A 109 0.86 22.36 -21.34
CA THR A 109 1.94 21.39 -21.60
C THR A 109 2.42 21.55 -23.04
N GLU A 110 3.73 21.62 -23.26
CA GLU A 110 4.34 21.75 -24.59
C GLU A 110 5.59 20.86 -24.76
N PHE A 111 5.87 20.43 -25.99
CA PHE A 111 7.13 19.76 -26.32
C PHE A 111 8.32 20.74 -26.22
N SER A 112 9.43 20.28 -25.65
CA SER A 112 10.67 21.06 -25.53
C SER A 112 11.38 21.23 -26.89
N PRO A 113 12.35 22.16 -27.03
CA PRO A 113 13.05 22.40 -28.30
C PRO A 113 13.89 21.23 -28.85
N SER A 114 13.99 20.09 -28.16
CA SER A 114 14.61 18.87 -28.68
C SER A 114 13.59 17.81 -29.15
N GLY A 115 12.28 18.03 -28.95
CA GLY A 115 11.22 17.04 -29.18
C GLY A 115 11.18 15.90 -28.15
N SER A 116 12.34 15.48 -27.64
CA SER A 116 12.55 14.36 -26.71
C SER A 116 12.07 14.57 -25.25
N GLY A 117 11.36 15.65 -24.96
CA GLY A 117 10.98 16.03 -23.60
C GLY A 117 9.84 17.05 -23.56
N ILE A 118 9.24 17.24 -22.38
CA ILE A 118 8.00 18.01 -22.19
C ILE A 118 8.17 19.08 -21.12
N HIS A 119 7.73 20.31 -21.38
CA HIS A 119 7.53 21.33 -20.35
C HIS A 119 6.06 21.37 -19.91
N ILE A 120 5.81 21.56 -18.61
CA ILE A 120 4.50 21.85 -18.05
C ILE A 120 4.59 23.17 -17.26
N PHE A 121 3.66 24.09 -17.50
CA PHE A 121 3.54 25.34 -16.75
C PHE A 121 2.34 25.24 -15.79
N VAL A 122 2.55 25.57 -14.51
CA VAL A 122 1.53 25.49 -13.46
C VAL A 122 1.54 26.77 -12.63
N ARG A 123 0.36 27.27 -12.24
CA ARG A 123 0.24 28.31 -11.20
C ARG A 123 0.29 27.63 -9.83
N GLY A 124 1.29 28.02 -9.04
CA GLY A 124 1.65 27.38 -7.77
C GLY A 124 3.15 27.45 -7.50
N GLN A 125 3.53 27.24 -6.24
CA GLN A 125 4.88 27.38 -5.72
C GLN A 125 5.44 26.06 -5.18
N ILE A 126 6.77 25.94 -5.16
CA ILE A 126 7.50 24.83 -4.56
C ILE A 126 8.60 25.34 -3.60
N PRO A 127 8.93 24.62 -2.51
CA PRO A 127 9.90 25.07 -1.50
C PRO A 127 11.31 25.42 -2.01
N HIS A 128 11.80 24.71 -3.03
CA HIS A 128 13.05 25.03 -3.73
C HIS A 128 13.14 24.22 -5.04
N GLY A 129 13.90 24.72 -6.02
CA GLY A 129 14.10 24.01 -7.29
C GLY A 129 14.79 22.64 -7.11
N SER A 130 14.40 21.65 -7.92
CA SER A 130 14.84 20.26 -7.79
C SER A 130 15.10 19.65 -9.18
N ARG A 131 16.22 18.91 -9.36
CA ARG A 131 16.45 17.99 -10.49
C ARG A 131 16.62 16.58 -9.94
N ARG A 132 15.90 15.60 -10.49
CA ARG A 132 15.98 14.18 -10.11
C ARG A 132 15.91 13.29 -11.34
N LYS A 133 16.50 12.09 -11.26
CA LYS A 133 16.16 11.01 -12.20
C LYS A 133 14.75 10.52 -11.92
N ILE A 134 14.08 9.95 -12.93
CA ILE A 134 12.83 9.23 -12.71
C ILE A 134 13.13 7.93 -11.93
N PRO A 135 12.40 7.63 -10.84
CA PRO A 135 12.62 6.41 -10.07
C PRO A 135 12.42 5.16 -10.93
N ALA A 136 13.27 4.15 -10.78
CA ALA A 136 13.18 2.91 -11.56
C ALA A 136 11.82 2.19 -11.45
N HIS A 137 11.12 2.33 -10.31
CA HIS A 137 9.77 1.78 -10.10
C HIS A 137 8.65 2.54 -10.85
N TRP A 138 8.97 3.57 -11.64
CA TRP A 138 8.06 4.21 -12.59
C TRP A 138 8.25 3.70 -14.02
N GLU A 139 9.17 2.75 -14.23
CA GLU A 139 9.45 2.06 -15.50
C GLU A 139 9.79 3.02 -16.67
N PRO A 140 10.73 3.97 -16.50
CA PRO A 140 11.21 4.78 -17.62
C PRO A 140 11.95 3.92 -18.64
N LEU A 141 11.64 4.09 -19.92
CA LEU A 141 12.32 3.36 -21.01
C LEU A 141 13.70 3.95 -21.30
N GLN A 142 13.88 5.25 -21.08
CA GLN A 142 15.15 5.96 -21.28
C GLN A 142 15.98 6.02 -19.98
N ASN A 143 17.19 5.47 -20.00
CA ASN A 143 18.16 5.50 -18.88
C ASN A 143 18.59 6.92 -18.40
N HIS A 144 18.17 7.96 -19.12
CA HIS A 144 18.43 9.37 -18.82
C HIS A 144 17.17 10.17 -18.45
N ALA A 145 16.01 9.51 -18.34
CA ALA A 145 14.75 10.10 -17.90
C ALA A 145 14.91 10.88 -16.59
N ALA A 146 14.50 12.14 -16.61
CA ALA A 146 14.65 13.04 -15.46
C ALA A 146 13.46 14.01 -15.34
N ILE A 147 13.31 14.57 -14.16
CA ILE A 147 12.38 15.66 -13.88
C ILE A 147 13.12 16.82 -13.24
N GLU A 148 12.90 18.03 -13.76
CA GLU A 148 13.25 19.28 -13.09
C GLU A 148 11.99 20.04 -12.69
N MET A 149 12.04 20.78 -11.58
CA MET A 149 10.95 21.65 -11.11
C MET A 149 11.52 22.99 -10.63
N TYR A 150 10.98 24.12 -11.09
CA TYR A 150 11.48 25.46 -10.76
C TYR A 150 10.38 26.53 -10.64
N CYS A 151 10.34 27.20 -9.49
CA CYS A 151 9.51 28.39 -9.24
C CYS A 151 10.28 29.73 -9.36
N SER A 152 11.61 29.67 -9.37
CA SER A 152 12.49 30.84 -9.45
C SER A 152 13.89 30.49 -9.94
N ARG A 153 14.68 31.50 -10.30
CA ARG A 153 16.13 31.39 -10.62
C ARG A 153 16.48 30.52 -11.84
N ARG A 154 15.50 30.17 -12.66
CA ARG A 154 15.62 29.46 -13.95
C ARG A 154 14.65 30.03 -14.97
N TYR A 155 14.90 29.70 -16.23
CA TYR A 155 13.99 29.95 -17.34
C TYR A 155 13.64 28.64 -18.06
N PHE A 156 12.47 28.58 -18.68
CA PHE A 156 12.17 27.59 -19.71
C PHE A 156 12.28 28.23 -21.09
N THR A 157 12.75 27.45 -22.06
CA THR A 157 12.64 27.80 -23.48
C THR A 157 11.21 27.55 -23.93
N VAL A 158 10.52 28.58 -24.41
CA VAL A 158 9.10 28.48 -24.81
C VAL A 158 9.00 28.09 -26.28
N THR A 159 8.21 27.06 -26.60
CA THR A 159 8.03 26.57 -27.98
C THR A 159 6.65 26.88 -28.56
N GLY A 160 5.59 26.86 -27.75
CA GLY A 160 4.21 26.84 -28.24
C GLY A 160 3.82 25.57 -29.00
N ASN A 161 4.64 24.51 -28.93
CA ASN A 161 4.29 23.21 -29.49
C ASN A 161 3.47 22.43 -28.47
N HIS A 162 2.22 22.89 -28.26
CA HIS A 162 1.27 22.34 -27.29
C HIS A 162 1.03 20.84 -27.49
N VAL A 163 0.96 20.10 -26.38
CA VAL A 163 0.66 18.66 -26.38
C VAL A 163 -0.85 18.44 -26.49
N PRO A 164 -1.35 17.69 -27.50
CA PRO A 164 -2.77 17.37 -27.63
C PRO A 164 -3.36 16.72 -26.38
N GLU A 165 -4.66 16.94 -26.14
CA GLU A 165 -5.38 16.50 -24.93
C GLU A 165 -4.82 17.02 -23.58
N THR A 166 -4.17 18.18 -23.57
CA THR A 166 -3.79 18.90 -22.34
C THR A 166 -4.44 20.28 -22.32
N SER A 167 -4.57 20.92 -21.14
CA SER A 167 -5.19 22.26 -21.06
C SER A 167 -4.43 23.28 -21.91
N GLU A 168 -5.14 24.25 -22.49
CA GLU A 168 -4.52 25.42 -23.12
C GLU A 168 -4.24 26.56 -22.13
N ASN A 169 -4.66 26.41 -20.86
CA ASN A 169 -4.51 27.41 -19.79
C ASN A 169 -3.41 27.05 -18.78
N ILE A 170 -2.88 28.05 -18.05
CA ILE A 170 -2.02 27.82 -16.90
C ILE A 170 -2.87 27.68 -15.64
N GLU A 171 -3.07 26.44 -15.23
CA GLU A 171 -4.02 26.05 -14.21
C GLU A 171 -3.46 26.22 -12.80
N SER A 172 -4.31 26.59 -11.85
CA SER A 172 -3.96 26.58 -10.42
C SER A 172 -4.03 25.16 -9.87
N ARG A 173 -2.87 24.64 -9.43
CA ARG A 173 -2.69 23.20 -9.12
C ARG A 173 -1.80 22.93 -7.90
N GLN A 174 -1.71 23.87 -6.95
CA GLN A 174 -0.85 23.78 -5.76
C GLN A 174 -0.84 22.39 -5.09
N VAL A 175 -2.01 21.84 -4.74
CA VAL A 175 -2.13 20.52 -4.08
C VAL A 175 -1.63 19.34 -4.95
N ALA A 176 -1.71 19.45 -6.28
CA ALA A 176 -1.15 18.43 -7.18
C ALA A 176 0.37 18.62 -7.35
N LEU A 177 0.82 19.87 -7.43
CA LEU A 177 2.22 20.27 -7.52
C LEU A 177 3.01 19.83 -6.27
N ASP A 178 2.46 20.03 -5.07
CA ASP A 178 3.05 19.59 -3.80
C ASP A 178 3.19 18.07 -3.72
N LYS A 179 2.17 17.32 -4.15
CA LYS A 179 2.21 15.85 -4.20
C LYS A 179 3.31 15.35 -5.14
N LEU A 180 3.42 15.95 -6.34
CA LEU A 180 4.49 15.62 -7.29
C LEU A 180 5.87 15.96 -6.71
N TYR A 181 6.01 17.15 -6.13
CA TYR A 181 7.26 17.62 -5.52
C TYR A 181 7.73 16.71 -4.37
N GLN A 182 6.80 16.22 -3.54
CA GLN A 182 7.08 15.26 -2.46
C GLN A 182 7.50 13.88 -2.99
N GLN A 183 6.80 13.34 -4.00
CA GLN A 183 7.16 12.07 -4.64
C GLN A 183 8.58 12.13 -5.23
N VAL A 184 8.88 13.20 -5.96
CA VAL A 184 10.16 13.44 -6.64
C VAL A 184 11.30 13.68 -5.63
N SER A 185 11.03 14.33 -4.50
CA SER A 185 12.08 14.72 -3.54
C SER A 185 12.53 13.61 -2.58
N ARG A 186 11.99 12.39 -2.68
CA ARG A 186 12.51 11.21 -1.96
C ARG A 186 13.93 10.86 -2.46
N PRO A 187 14.96 10.75 -1.60
CA PRO A 187 16.31 10.41 -2.03
C PRO A 187 16.43 8.93 -2.39
N GLU A 188 17.17 8.62 -3.46
CA GLU A 188 17.60 7.25 -3.77
C GLU A 188 18.46 6.71 -2.62
N THR A 189 18.14 5.50 -2.13
CA THR A 189 18.93 4.86 -1.08
C THR A 189 20.28 4.40 -1.63
N ALA A 190 21.37 4.98 -1.14
CA ALA A 190 22.72 4.61 -1.55
C ALA A 190 22.99 3.12 -1.31
N THR A 191 23.57 2.44 -2.31
CA THR A 191 24.05 1.07 -2.17
C THR A 191 25.21 1.02 -1.16
N PRO A 192 25.22 0.06 -0.21
CA PRO A 192 26.32 -0.06 0.73
C PRO A 192 27.59 -0.54 0.01
N THR A 193 28.58 0.34 -0.12
CA THR A 193 29.95 -0.06 -0.45
C THR A 193 30.54 -0.90 0.68
N SER A 194 31.47 -1.80 0.34
CA SER A 194 32.16 -2.68 1.27
C SER A 194 32.87 -1.91 2.38
N GLY A 195 32.69 -2.33 3.63
CA GLY A 195 33.32 -1.71 4.80
C GLY A 195 34.85 -1.87 4.86
N PRO A 196 35.54 -1.05 5.66
CA PRO A 196 36.98 -1.13 5.84
C PRO A 196 37.40 -2.37 6.64
N PRO A 197 38.61 -2.92 6.40
CA PRO A 197 39.15 -4.02 7.20
C PRO A 197 39.54 -3.55 8.60
N ALA A 198 39.44 -4.44 9.59
CA ALA A 198 39.82 -4.17 10.97
C ALA A 198 41.35 -4.21 11.18
N GLY A 199 41.88 -3.33 12.05
CA GLY A 199 43.23 -3.49 12.60
C GLY A 199 44.04 -2.20 12.83
N ALA A 200 43.82 -1.53 13.97
CA ALA A 200 44.83 -0.71 14.65
C ALA A 200 44.44 -0.57 16.13
N VAL A 201 45.41 -0.57 17.04
CA VAL A 201 45.18 -0.53 18.51
C VAL A 201 45.35 0.89 19.04
N ASP A 202 44.46 1.29 19.95
CA ASP A 202 44.52 2.55 20.71
C ASP A 202 45.87 2.71 21.45
N ARG A 203 46.50 3.89 21.29
CA ARG A 203 47.60 4.33 22.16
C ARG A 203 47.63 5.85 22.37
N THR A 204 47.89 6.17 23.64
CA THR A 204 48.44 7.43 24.19
C THR A 204 47.52 8.65 24.31
N LYS A 205 47.24 8.97 25.57
CA LYS A 205 46.75 10.26 26.08
C LYS A 205 47.87 11.32 26.08
N GLN A 206 47.49 12.51 26.56
CA GLN A 206 48.31 13.55 27.22
C GLN A 206 48.88 14.74 26.42
N GLN A 207 48.18 15.87 26.62
CA GLN A 207 48.69 17.10 27.26
C GLN A 207 49.37 18.23 26.45
N LEU A 208 48.94 19.43 26.86
CA LEU A 208 49.66 20.70 27.00
C LEU A 208 50.04 21.51 25.74
N ALA A 209 49.32 22.63 25.63
CA ALA A 209 49.64 23.86 24.91
C ALA A 209 51.02 24.48 25.23
N VAL A 210 51.45 25.48 24.44
CA VAL A 210 51.87 26.84 24.91
C VAL A 210 52.40 27.73 23.76
N SER A 211 52.24 29.06 23.93
CA SER A 211 52.95 30.20 23.30
C SER A 211 52.55 30.78 21.92
N LEU A 212 52.69 32.11 21.87
CA LEU A 212 52.48 33.02 20.73
C LEU A 212 53.84 33.55 20.17
N THR A 213 53.77 34.58 19.30
CA THR A 213 54.84 35.43 18.72
C THR A 213 55.44 34.96 17.37
N HIS A 214 55.81 35.83 16.41
CA HIS A 214 55.57 37.28 16.29
C HIS A 214 55.58 37.81 14.82
N LEU A 215 54.63 38.72 14.55
CA LEU A 215 54.72 39.99 13.79
C LEU A 215 55.24 40.09 12.32
N ASN A 216 54.37 40.74 11.52
CA ASN A 216 54.65 41.69 10.41
C ASN A 216 55.23 41.11 9.09
N THR A 217 54.93 41.67 7.90
CA THR A 217 54.72 43.09 7.53
C THR A 217 53.67 43.29 6.42
N ILE A 218 53.12 44.51 6.27
CA ILE A 218 52.08 44.90 5.29
C ILE A 218 52.61 45.94 4.29
N PRO A 219 52.27 45.83 2.99
CA PRO A 219 51.61 46.95 2.26
C PRO A 219 50.43 46.42 1.40
N SER A 220 49.19 46.91 1.44
CA SER A 220 48.61 48.28 1.38
C SER A 220 48.50 48.88 -0.04
N LYS A 221 47.30 48.81 -0.67
CA LYS A 221 46.48 49.96 -1.15
C LYS A 221 45.41 49.64 -2.21
N ASP A 222 44.23 50.24 -2.03
CA ASP A 222 43.39 51.03 -2.95
C ASP A 222 43.06 50.54 -4.40
N THR A 223 41.84 50.69 -4.98
CA THR A 223 40.50 51.09 -4.46
C THR A 223 39.41 50.84 -5.54
N SER A 224 38.17 50.53 -5.10
CA SER A 224 36.89 50.72 -5.85
C SER A 224 36.67 49.83 -7.11
N ASN A 225 35.45 49.57 -7.64
CA ASN A 225 34.06 49.98 -7.34
C ASN A 225 33.09 48.94 -8.02
N ALA A 226 31.77 48.84 -7.85
CA ALA A 226 30.75 49.57 -7.07
C ALA A 226 29.46 48.71 -6.87
N LYS A 227 28.49 49.24 -6.09
CA LYS A 227 27.01 49.01 -6.15
C LYS A 227 26.42 47.58 -6.10
N ASN A 228 25.78 47.24 -4.98
CA ASN A 228 24.31 47.04 -4.92
C ASN A 228 23.79 47.30 -3.48
N PRO A 229 22.47 47.47 -3.23
CA PRO A 229 21.96 48.07 -1.98
C PRO A 229 21.66 47.06 -0.85
N GLN A 230 21.50 47.59 0.38
CA GLN A 230 21.04 46.85 1.56
C GLN A 230 19.86 47.55 2.23
N HIS A 231 18.70 46.90 2.27
CA HIS A 231 17.63 47.05 3.27
C HIS A 231 16.69 45.84 3.16
N PRO A 232 15.93 45.46 4.21
CA PRO A 232 16.04 45.83 5.62
C PRO A 232 16.41 44.63 6.52
N ASN A 233 16.90 44.89 7.74
CA ASN A 233 16.90 43.89 8.82
C ASN A 233 15.53 43.91 9.55
N PRO A 234 15.09 42.79 10.15
CA PRO A 234 13.83 42.73 10.91
C PRO A 234 13.88 43.58 12.19
N PRO A 235 12.72 44.01 12.74
CA PRO A 235 12.67 44.83 13.94
C PRO A 235 13.03 44.03 15.21
N THR A 236 14.24 44.25 15.72
CA THR A 236 14.61 43.80 17.06
C THR A 236 13.78 44.54 18.11
N THR A 237 13.05 43.80 18.96
CA THR A 237 12.19 44.37 20.01
C THR A 237 12.99 44.95 21.18
N SER A 238 13.44 46.20 21.05
CA SER A 238 14.09 46.98 22.10
C SER A 238 13.07 47.65 23.04
N PHE A 239 12.53 46.90 23.99
CA PHE A 239 11.58 47.44 24.96
C PHE A 239 12.26 48.36 25.99
N PHE A 240 12.02 49.66 25.81
CA PHE A 240 12.35 50.81 26.67
C PHE A 240 13.82 51.23 26.73
N ILE A 241 14.12 52.22 25.89
CA ILE A 241 15.31 53.07 25.91
C ILE A 241 15.04 54.21 26.91
N LEU A 242 15.92 54.45 27.90
CA LEU A 242 15.86 55.66 28.75
C LEU A 242 15.94 56.92 27.88
N ASP A 243 15.25 58.02 28.22
CA ASP A 243 15.33 59.26 27.44
C ASP A 243 16.73 59.91 27.49
N ASP A 244 16.96 60.93 26.65
CA ASP A 244 18.28 61.56 26.52
C ASP A 244 18.68 62.38 27.75
N GLU A 245 17.75 63.00 28.46
CA GLU A 245 18.06 63.84 29.62
C GLU A 245 18.28 62.97 30.86
N GLU A 246 17.44 61.95 31.09
CA GLU A 246 17.65 61.00 32.19
C GLU A 246 18.97 60.22 32.03
N LEU A 247 19.34 59.87 30.80
CA LEU A 247 20.63 59.25 30.50
C LEU A 247 21.80 60.21 30.77
N LEU A 248 21.72 61.47 30.34
CA LEU A 248 22.76 62.46 30.60
C LEU A 248 22.90 62.80 32.09
N GLN A 249 21.79 62.91 32.82
CA GLN A 249 21.80 63.12 34.27
C GLN A 249 22.51 61.97 34.99
N ARG A 250 22.12 60.72 34.71
CA ARG A 250 22.77 59.52 35.28
C ARG A 250 24.26 59.42 34.90
N ALA A 251 24.64 59.92 33.72
CA ALA A 251 26.04 60.00 33.30
C ALA A 251 26.85 61.04 34.07
N CYS A 252 26.24 62.16 34.48
CA CYS A 252 26.86 63.16 35.38
C CYS A 252 26.89 62.73 36.85
N GLU A 253 25.91 61.97 37.32
CA GLU A 253 25.83 61.47 38.71
C GLU A 253 26.74 60.25 38.99
N ALA A 254 27.35 59.66 37.96
CA ALA A 254 28.22 58.50 38.08
C ALA A 254 29.58 58.81 38.74
N SER A 255 30.31 57.77 39.17
CA SER A 255 31.64 57.90 39.79
C SER A 255 32.73 58.50 38.88
N ASN A 256 32.52 58.50 37.56
CA ASN A 256 33.33 59.20 36.57
C ASN A 256 32.61 60.42 35.96
N GLY A 257 31.46 60.81 36.52
CA GLY A 257 30.54 61.79 35.95
C GLY A 257 31.07 63.22 35.89
N ALA A 258 31.94 63.61 36.82
CA ALA A 258 32.66 64.89 36.73
C ALA A 258 33.55 64.98 35.46
N ARG A 259 34.16 63.88 35.02
CA ARG A 259 34.93 63.81 33.77
C ARG A 259 34.02 63.81 32.55
N PHE A 260 32.86 63.15 32.64
CA PHE A 260 31.84 63.22 31.59
C PHE A 260 31.29 64.64 31.43
N GLN A 261 31.01 65.34 32.54
CA GLN A 261 30.53 66.72 32.56
C GLN A 261 31.54 67.68 31.96
N ALA A 262 32.81 67.59 32.37
CA ALA A 262 33.90 68.42 31.84
C ALA A 262 34.08 68.24 30.31
N LEU A 263 33.89 67.03 29.79
CA LEU A 263 33.92 66.76 28.35
C LEU A 263 32.64 67.21 27.63
N PHE A 264 31.46 66.92 28.18
CA PHE A 264 30.18 67.10 27.50
C PHE A 264 29.68 68.55 27.54
N TYR A 265 29.76 69.21 28.70
CA TYR A 265 29.23 70.56 28.92
C TYR A 265 30.32 71.64 28.85
N ASP A 266 31.49 71.40 29.45
CA ASP A 266 32.54 72.42 29.56
C ASP A 266 33.55 72.39 28.40
N GLY A 267 33.55 71.33 27.59
CA GLY A 267 34.42 71.17 26.43
C GLY A 267 35.92 71.04 26.77
N ALA A 268 36.24 70.61 27.99
CA ALA A 268 37.59 70.63 28.55
C ALA A 268 38.54 69.67 27.82
N THR A 269 39.46 70.22 27.02
CA THR A 269 40.53 69.44 26.35
C THR A 269 41.90 69.57 27.02
N ILE A 270 42.00 70.19 28.19
CA ILE A 270 43.30 70.51 28.82
C ILE A 270 44.04 69.27 29.34
N ASP A 271 43.31 68.25 29.80
CA ASP A 271 43.84 66.97 30.27
C ASP A 271 44.11 65.95 29.13
N TYR A 272 44.17 66.43 27.88
CA TYR A 272 44.27 65.60 26.67
C TYR A 272 45.35 66.11 25.73
N THR A 273 46.14 65.21 25.15
CA THR A 273 47.28 65.55 24.27
C THR A 273 46.84 66.18 22.95
N SER A 274 45.58 65.98 22.57
CA SER A 274 44.95 66.73 21.47
C SER A 274 43.44 66.78 21.65
N SER A 275 42.79 67.77 21.02
CA SER A 275 41.34 67.82 20.92
C SER A 275 40.74 66.62 20.16
N SER A 276 41.52 65.77 19.50
CA SER A 276 41.06 64.50 18.89
C SER A 276 40.97 63.36 19.89
N GLU A 277 41.68 63.46 21.01
CA GLU A 277 41.70 62.48 22.09
C GLU A 277 40.52 62.73 23.05
N ALA A 278 40.22 64.01 23.32
CA ALA A 278 38.98 64.41 24.00
C ALA A 278 37.72 63.94 23.25
N ASP A 279 37.70 64.08 21.91
CA ASP A 279 36.63 63.56 21.04
C ASP A 279 36.41 62.04 21.25
N MET A 280 37.51 61.27 21.31
CA MET A 280 37.46 59.83 21.53
C MET A 280 37.02 59.47 22.95
N ALA A 281 37.51 60.19 23.97
CA ALA A 281 37.15 59.97 25.36
C ALA A 281 35.64 60.18 25.59
N LEU A 282 35.07 61.28 25.07
CA LEU A 282 33.62 61.50 25.17
C LEU A 282 32.84 60.45 24.38
N SER A 283 33.31 60.07 23.19
CA SER A 283 32.68 59.00 22.39
C SER A 283 32.67 57.65 23.13
N LEU A 284 33.69 57.32 23.92
CA LEU A 284 33.74 56.12 24.76
C LEU A 284 32.74 56.17 25.93
N HIS A 285 32.60 57.33 26.59
CA HIS A 285 31.55 57.51 27.60
C HIS A 285 30.15 57.32 26.98
N LEU A 286 29.88 57.94 25.82
CA LEU A 286 28.60 57.79 25.12
C LEU A 286 28.36 56.34 24.66
N ALA A 287 29.39 55.62 24.21
CA ALA A 287 29.28 54.20 23.84
C ALA A 287 28.83 53.31 25.01
N PHE A 288 29.36 53.55 26.21
CA PHE A 288 28.94 52.86 27.43
C PHE A 288 27.47 53.15 27.77
N TRP A 289 27.07 54.43 27.83
CA TRP A 289 25.74 54.83 28.29
C TRP A 289 24.61 54.49 27.32
N THR A 290 24.85 54.60 26.00
CA THR A 290 23.82 54.37 24.96
C THR A 290 23.67 52.91 24.53
N GLY A 291 24.46 51.97 25.07
CA GLY A 291 24.50 50.60 24.58
C GLY A 291 25.12 50.47 23.17
N ARG A 292 26.00 51.41 22.80
CA ARG A 292 26.67 51.52 21.48
C ARG A 292 25.76 51.83 20.29
N ASP A 293 24.58 52.40 20.54
CA ASP A 293 23.74 53.01 19.49
C ASP A 293 24.47 54.22 18.88
N SER A 294 25.13 54.01 17.75
CA SER A 294 25.94 55.03 17.08
C SER A 294 25.13 56.22 16.56
N VAL A 295 23.83 56.06 16.29
CA VAL A 295 22.94 57.15 15.87
C VAL A 295 22.63 58.04 17.07
N ARG A 296 22.32 57.42 18.22
CA ARG A 296 22.12 58.14 19.49
C ARG A 296 23.41 58.78 19.98
N MET A 297 24.56 58.13 19.82
CA MET A 297 25.85 58.71 20.16
C MET A 297 26.18 59.94 19.31
N ASP A 298 25.92 59.94 18.00
CA ASP A 298 26.11 61.14 17.15
C ASP A 298 25.18 62.29 17.58
N LYS A 299 23.90 61.98 17.83
CA LYS A 299 22.92 62.95 18.35
C LYS A 299 23.37 63.60 19.66
N LEU A 300 23.89 62.81 20.60
CA LEU A 300 24.39 63.31 21.87
C LEU A 300 25.74 64.05 21.72
N PHE A 301 26.66 63.57 20.89
CA PHE A 301 27.95 64.25 20.66
C PHE A 301 27.74 65.65 20.06
N ARG A 302 26.79 65.82 19.13
CA ARG A 302 26.41 67.13 18.56
C ARG A 302 25.82 68.12 19.57
N ARG A 303 25.35 67.64 20.73
CA ARG A 303 24.90 68.48 21.85
C ARG A 303 26.03 68.87 22.80
N SER A 304 27.23 68.29 22.65
CA SER A 304 28.37 68.56 23.52
C SER A 304 29.18 69.78 23.09
N ALA A 305 29.85 70.42 24.04
CA ALA A 305 30.77 71.53 23.81
C ALA A 305 32.04 71.15 23.00
N LEU A 306 32.30 69.85 22.78
CA LEU A 306 33.37 69.40 21.87
C LEU A 306 32.95 69.41 20.39
N TYR A 307 31.66 69.52 20.07
CA TYR A 307 31.21 69.55 18.69
C TYR A 307 31.75 70.76 17.92
N ARG A 308 32.29 70.51 16.72
CA ARG A 308 32.86 71.51 15.80
C ARG A 308 32.91 70.95 14.38
N THR A 309 33.10 71.82 13.38
CA THR A 309 33.08 71.48 11.94
C THR A 309 33.98 70.31 11.52
N LYS A 310 35.06 70.03 12.27
CA LYS A 310 35.90 68.84 12.12
C LYS A 310 35.12 67.52 12.20
N TRP A 311 34.04 67.46 12.99
CA TRP A 311 33.21 66.26 13.20
C TRP A 311 32.62 65.75 11.88
N ASP A 312 32.09 66.65 11.05
CA ASP A 312 31.49 66.34 9.76
C ASP A 312 32.49 66.38 8.58
N ALA A 313 33.78 66.62 8.85
CA ALA A 313 34.81 66.62 7.83
C ALA A 313 35.02 65.21 7.24
N GLY A 314 34.98 65.11 5.91
CA GLY A 314 35.11 63.86 5.18
C GLY A 314 36.46 63.16 5.37
N ARG A 315 36.41 61.83 5.51
CA ARG A 315 37.52 60.89 5.68
C ARG A 315 37.32 59.68 4.75
N GLY A 316 37.31 59.94 3.44
CA GLY A 316 36.97 58.94 2.43
C GLY A 316 35.46 58.72 2.38
N VAL A 317 35.00 57.50 2.66
CA VAL A 317 33.59 57.08 2.59
C VAL A 317 32.76 57.39 3.86
N SER A 318 33.34 58.08 4.85
CA SER A 318 32.69 58.44 6.12
C SER A 318 33.21 59.78 6.64
N THR A 319 32.56 60.36 7.66
CA THR A 319 33.08 61.55 8.37
C THR A 319 34.07 61.18 9.48
N TYR A 320 34.84 62.15 9.95
CA TYR A 320 35.69 61.98 11.14
C TYR A 320 34.89 61.57 12.38
N GLY A 321 33.70 62.12 12.58
CA GLY A 321 32.77 61.74 13.65
C GLY A 321 32.35 60.28 13.53
N GLN A 322 31.87 59.85 12.36
CA GLN A 322 31.45 58.47 12.10
C GLN A 322 32.56 57.45 12.39
N GLU A 323 33.80 57.70 11.95
CA GLU A 323 34.94 56.83 12.25
C GLU A 323 35.35 56.86 13.74
N THR A 324 35.17 58.00 14.43
CA THR A 324 35.41 58.12 15.87
C THR A 324 34.39 57.33 16.68
N LEU A 325 33.10 57.45 16.35
CA LEU A 325 32.02 56.66 16.96
C LEU A 325 32.20 55.16 16.69
N ARG A 326 32.53 54.76 15.45
CA ARG A 326 32.79 53.36 15.09
C ARG A 326 33.94 52.76 15.91
N ARG A 327 35.00 53.54 16.17
CA ARG A 327 36.10 53.13 17.05
C ARG A 327 35.65 53.02 18.51
N ALA A 328 34.87 53.99 19.01
CA ALA A 328 34.34 53.94 20.37
C ALA A 328 33.48 52.69 20.60
N CYS A 329 32.57 52.34 19.68
CA CYS A 329 31.76 51.12 19.77
C CYS A 329 32.59 49.82 19.72
N ALA A 330 33.77 49.84 19.08
CA ALA A 330 34.68 48.69 18.98
C ALA A 330 35.64 48.56 20.18
N ILE A 331 36.02 49.67 20.81
CA ILE A 331 36.92 49.72 21.99
C ILE A 331 36.13 49.51 23.29
N CYS A 332 34.90 50.03 23.37
CA CYS A 332 33.99 49.82 24.47
C CYS A 332 33.74 48.31 24.69
N THR A 333 33.99 47.80 25.90
CA THR A 333 33.79 46.38 26.25
C THR A 333 32.49 46.15 27.02
N GLU A 334 32.15 47.06 27.93
CA GLU A 334 30.96 47.02 28.80
C GLU A 334 29.96 48.11 28.43
N THR A 335 28.69 47.92 28.75
CA THR A 335 27.60 48.87 28.43
C THR A 335 26.60 48.97 29.56
N TYR A 336 26.11 50.19 29.82
CA TYR A 336 25.08 50.44 30.83
C TYR A 336 23.78 49.71 30.49
N THR A 337 23.28 48.94 31.45
CA THR A 337 21.95 48.31 31.40
C THR A 337 21.19 48.74 32.66
N PRO A 338 20.06 49.47 32.56
CA PRO A 338 19.35 49.95 33.75
C PRO A 338 18.76 48.78 34.55
N ARG A 339 19.02 48.76 35.87
CA ARG A 339 18.30 47.85 36.78
C ARG A 339 16.82 48.25 36.82
N ARG A 340 15.93 47.32 36.51
CA ARG A 340 14.46 47.50 36.61
C ARG A 340 14.07 47.91 38.03
N SER A 341 13.20 48.91 38.16
CA SER A 341 12.56 49.19 39.46
C SER A 341 11.51 48.12 39.78
N LYS A 342 11.16 47.94 41.06
CA LYS A 342 10.08 47.00 41.46
C LYS A 342 8.74 47.32 40.77
N GLN A 343 8.44 48.59 40.55
CA GLN A 343 7.23 49.00 39.82
C GLN A 343 7.30 48.63 38.32
N GLN A 344 8.46 48.76 37.69
CA GLN A 344 8.65 48.35 36.29
C GLN A 344 8.58 46.83 36.12
N LEU A 345 9.10 46.05 37.07
CA LEU A 345 8.96 44.59 37.06
C LEU A 345 7.49 44.19 37.22
N ALA A 346 6.79 44.76 38.21
CA ALA A 346 5.36 44.51 38.42
C ALA A 346 4.49 44.93 37.22
N ALA A 347 4.83 46.02 36.52
CA ALA A 347 4.11 46.47 35.32
C ALA A 347 4.36 45.54 34.12
N ALA A 348 5.60 45.10 33.90
CA ALA A 348 5.94 44.13 32.86
C ALA A 348 5.24 42.78 33.10
N ILE A 349 5.15 42.34 34.35
CA ILE A 349 4.37 41.14 34.75
C ILE A 349 2.87 41.37 34.46
N ASP A 350 2.28 42.48 34.88
CA ASP A 350 0.85 42.77 34.66
C ASP A 350 0.47 42.82 33.16
N GLN A 351 1.37 43.34 32.32
CA GLN A 351 1.22 43.36 30.86
C GLN A 351 1.42 41.96 30.22
N LEU A 352 2.42 41.19 30.67
CA LEU A 352 2.65 39.81 30.23
C LEU A 352 1.47 38.90 30.59
N LEU A 353 0.92 39.02 31.80
CA LEU A 353 -0.24 38.26 32.25
C LEU A 353 -1.45 38.51 31.34
N LYS A 354 -1.80 39.78 31.08
CA LYS A 354 -2.91 40.15 30.20
C LYS A 354 -2.74 39.66 28.77
N GLN A 355 -1.56 39.86 28.18
CA GLN A 355 -1.28 39.41 26.81
C GLN A 355 -1.40 37.89 26.69
N SER A 356 -0.81 37.16 27.65
CA SER A 356 -0.71 35.70 27.55
C SER A 356 -1.93 34.91 28.05
N HIS A 357 -2.87 35.53 28.75
CA HIS A 357 -4.21 34.97 28.96
C HIS A 357 -4.94 34.83 27.62
N ILE A 358 -4.99 35.94 26.86
CA ILE A 358 -5.63 36.03 25.54
C ILE A 358 -4.98 35.06 24.53
N ASP A 359 -3.63 34.99 24.52
CA ASP A 359 -2.91 34.07 23.64
C ASP A 359 -3.20 32.59 23.98
N CYS A 360 -3.30 32.23 25.26
CA CYS A 360 -3.58 30.86 25.68
C CYS A 360 -5.05 30.44 25.52
N GLU A 361 -6.01 31.34 25.73
CA GLU A 361 -7.42 31.07 25.40
C GLU A 361 -7.57 30.76 23.91
N ARG A 362 -6.93 31.55 23.03
CA ARG A 362 -6.91 31.29 21.59
C ARG A 362 -6.25 29.98 21.20
N GLU A 363 -5.10 29.63 21.79
CA GLU A 363 -4.44 28.35 21.49
C GLU A 363 -5.23 27.14 22.01
N LEU A 364 -5.85 27.24 23.18
CA LEU A 364 -6.74 26.20 23.72
C LEU A 364 -8.03 26.04 22.90
N GLN A 365 -8.52 27.14 22.31
CA GLN A 365 -9.68 27.14 21.42
C GLN A 365 -9.35 26.50 20.07
N MET A 366 -8.21 26.84 19.44
CA MET A 366 -7.73 26.14 18.23
C MET A 366 -7.55 24.63 18.46
N LEU A 367 -6.98 24.24 19.62
CA LEU A 367 -6.82 22.84 20.01
C LEU A 367 -8.16 22.08 20.26
N HIS A 368 -9.27 22.79 20.45
CA HIS A 368 -10.62 22.21 20.56
C HIS A 368 -11.38 22.17 19.23
N GLU A 369 -11.21 23.20 18.39
CA GLU A 369 -11.93 23.37 17.13
C GLU A 369 -11.37 22.46 16.00
N GLU A 370 -10.08 22.12 16.00
CA GLU A 370 -9.46 21.21 15.02
C GLU A 370 -9.76 19.71 15.25
N LYS A 371 -11.03 19.31 15.28
CA LYS A 371 -11.43 17.89 15.35
C LYS A 371 -11.33 17.15 14.00
N LYS A 372 -10.10 16.80 13.58
CA LYS A 372 -9.88 15.60 12.73
C LYS A 372 -8.49 14.96 12.89
N TRP A 373 -8.18 14.59 14.15
CA TRP A 373 -7.00 13.81 14.53
C TRP A 373 -6.87 12.53 13.70
N ILE A 374 -5.70 12.30 13.11
CA ILE A 374 -5.39 11.07 12.36
C ILE A 374 -5.34 9.87 13.30
N LEU A 375 -4.82 10.07 14.51
CA LEU A 375 -4.96 9.22 15.69
C LEU A 375 -5.00 10.17 16.91
N LYS A 376 -5.84 9.89 17.92
CA LYS A 376 -5.72 10.60 19.21
C LYS A 376 -4.47 10.07 19.92
N PRO A 377 -3.50 10.91 20.32
CA PRO A 377 -2.44 10.48 21.22
C PRO A 377 -3.03 10.02 22.55
N HIS A 378 -2.31 9.13 23.24
CA HIS A 378 -2.49 8.93 24.68
C HIS A 378 -2.11 10.19 25.43
N ASP A 379 -2.72 10.37 26.59
CA ASP A 379 -2.38 11.46 27.48
C ASP A 379 -1.09 11.07 28.26
N VAL A 380 -0.07 11.94 28.21
CA VAL A 380 1.28 11.72 28.76
C VAL A 380 1.52 12.69 29.92
N ALA A 381 2.22 12.25 30.97
CA ALA A 381 2.51 13.08 32.13
C ALA A 381 3.35 14.32 31.76
N PHE A 382 3.11 15.43 32.46
CA PHE A 382 3.78 16.69 32.19
C PHE A 382 5.31 16.61 32.43
N GLU A 383 5.69 15.83 33.44
CA GLU A 383 7.06 15.51 33.83
C GLU A 383 7.81 14.77 32.71
N ASP A 384 7.15 13.82 32.05
CA ASP A 384 7.69 13.04 30.93
C ASP A 384 7.87 13.93 29.68
N VAL A 385 6.89 14.80 29.38
CA VAL A 385 7.03 15.79 28.30
C VAL A 385 8.21 16.73 28.57
N LEU A 386 8.43 17.14 29.82
CA LEU A 386 9.60 17.92 30.25
C LEU A 386 10.91 17.12 30.31
N ALA A 387 10.87 15.80 30.39
CA ALA A 387 12.05 14.94 30.23
C ALA A 387 12.43 14.83 28.75
N CYS A 388 11.48 14.42 27.91
CA CYS A 388 11.63 14.33 26.45
C CYS A 388 11.99 15.67 25.78
N LEU A 389 11.60 16.80 26.36
CA LEU A 389 12.05 18.12 25.91
C LEU A 389 13.59 18.29 26.01
N LYS A 390 14.24 17.73 27.04
CA LYS A 390 15.68 17.90 27.30
C LYS A 390 16.53 17.07 26.34
N ASP A 391 16.10 15.85 26.02
CA ASP A 391 16.85 14.88 25.18
C ASP A 391 16.65 15.11 23.66
N ASP A 392 16.31 16.35 23.30
CA ASP A 392 16.06 16.87 21.95
C ASP A 392 15.32 15.93 20.98
N GLU A 393 15.91 15.57 19.83
CA GLU A 393 15.26 14.72 18.81
C GLU A 393 15.08 13.26 19.26
N MET A 394 15.86 12.78 20.24
CA MET A 394 15.72 11.44 20.82
C MET A 394 14.55 11.40 21.81
N GLY A 395 14.44 12.43 22.65
CA GLY A 395 13.30 12.62 23.54
C GLY A 395 11.99 12.80 22.78
N ASP A 396 11.99 13.53 21.66
CA ASP A 396 10.82 13.61 20.76
C ASP A 396 10.40 12.23 20.23
N ALA A 397 11.35 11.35 19.90
CA ALA A 397 11.09 9.99 19.42
C ALA A 397 10.53 9.07 20.52
N GLN A 398 11.05 9.21 21.75
CA GLN A 398 10.50 8.52 22.92
C GLN A 398 9.07 9.00 23.23
N LEU A 399 8.82 10.32 23.23
CA LEU A 399 7.49 10.89 23.48
C LEU A 399 6.49 10.46 22.41
N PHE A 400 6.93 10.39 21.14
CA PHE A 400 6.13 9.83 20.06
C PHE A 400 5.76 8.36 20.32
N ALA A 401 6.74 7.52 20.67
CA ALA A 401 6.49 6.11 20.97
C ALA A 401 5.55 5.91 22.16
N GLN A 402 5.67 6.73 23.21
CA GLN A 402 4.75 6.71 24.36
C GLN A 402 3.32 7.16 23.96
N ALA A 403 3.19 8.28 23.27
CA ALA A 403 1.89 8.87 22.90
C ALA A 403 1.10 8.02 21.88
N PHE A 404 1.78 7.24 21.04
CA PHE A 404 1.15 6.40 20.01
C PHE A 404 1.36 4.88 20.22
N ALA A 405 1.79 4.46 21.42
CA ALA A 405 2.27 3.10 21.74
C ALA A 405 1.50 1.95 21.08
N ASP A 406 0.22 1.80 21.40
CA ASP A 406 -0.68 0.76 20.90
C ASP A 406 -1.35 1.11 19.54
N LYS A 407 -0.88 2.18 18.88
CA LYS A 407 -1.50 2.75 17.67
C LYS A 407 -0.61 2.76 16.45
N VAL A 408 0.71 2.68 16.63
CA VAL A 408 1.71 2.61 15.55
C VAL A 408 2.76 1.56 15.87
N CYS A 409 3.20 0.81 14.86
CA CYS A 409 4.35 -0.08 14.97
C CYS A 409 5.15 -0.10 13.67
N TYR A 410 6.37 -0.64 13.73
CA TYR A 410 7.30 -0.69 12.61
C TYR A 410 7.85 -2.11 12.42
N ASP A 411 7.76 -2.62 11.20
CA ASP A 411 8.37 -3.90 10.85
C ASP A 411 9.82 -3.67 10.38
N ASN A 412 10.80 -4.20 11.12
CA ASN A 412 12.22 -4.01 10.84
C ASN A 412 12.72 -4.73 9.56
N LEU A 413 12.04 -5.80 9.12
CA LEU A 413 12.44 -6.62 7.97
C LEU A 413 11.82 -6.07 6.68
N GLU A 414 10.52 -5.79 6.69
CA GLU A 414 9.80 -5.13 5.61
C GLU A 414 10.21 -3.66 5.47
N LYS A 415 10.64 -3.02 6.57
CA LYS A 415 10.94 -1.58 6.71
C LYS A 415 9.73 -0.68 6.50
N GLU A 416 8.58 -1.19 6.91
CA GLU A 416 7.26 -0.60 6.68
C GLU A 416 6.60 -0.20 8.00
N TRP A 417 5.88 0.91 7.95
CA TRP A 417 5.13 1.44 9.08
C TRP A 417 3.68 0.97 9.05
N TYR A 418 3.13 0.68 10.23
CA TYR A 418 1.77 0.19 10.40
C TYR A 418 1.01 1.05 11.42
N ILE A 419 -0.29 1.21 11.18
CA ILE A 419 -1.22 1.96 12.03
C ILE A 419 -2.37 1.03 12.44
N TRP A 420 -2.70 1.00 13.73
CA TRP A 420 -3.87 0.29 14.23
C TRP A 420 -5.16 1.04 13.87
N ARG A 421 -6.06 0.40 13.10
CA ARG A 421 -7.36 0.94 12.71
C ARG A 421 -8.37 -0.16 12.43
N ASP A 422 -9.61 0.04 12.84
CA ASP A 422 -10.74 -0.80 12.47
C ASP A 422 -10.43 -2.28 12.74
N HIS A 423 -10.05 -2.55 14.00
CA HIS A 423 -9.70 -3.85 14.59
C HIS A 423 -8.48 -4.60 14.00
N ALA A 424 -7.65 -3.94 13.18
CA ALA A 424 -6.44 -4.54 12.63
C ALA A 424 -5.30 -3.52 12.37
N TRP A 425 -4.09 -4.03 12.16
CA TRP A 425 -2.94 -3.25 11.72
C TRP A 425 -2.95 -3.05 10.19
N LYS A 426 -2.87 -1.80 9.75
CA LYS A 426 -2.91 -1.41 8.33
C LYS A 426 -1.63 -0.66 7.97
N ARG A 427 -0.92 -1.09 6.92
CA ARG A 427 0.32 -0.46 6.45
C ARG A 427 0.06 1.00 6.02
N ASP A 428 0.91 1.93 6.45
CA ASP A 428 0.80 3.34 6.08
C ASP A 428 1.36 3.62 4.68
N SER A 429 0.58 3.23 3.67
CA SER A 429 0.80 3.58 2.26
C SER A 429 0.64 5.08 1.94
N THR A 430 0.50 5.94 2.95
CA THR A 430 0.04 7.34 2.82
C THR A 430 0.88 8.36 3.58
N ASP A 431 2.01 7.98 4.16
CA ASP A 431 2.88 8.83 5.00
C ASP A 431 2.13 9.55 6.16
N LYS A 432 0.98 9.02 6.61
CA LYS A 432 0.17 9.55 7.73
C LYS A 432 0.94 9.64 9.03
N ILE A 433 1.88 8.73 9.30
CA ILE A 433 2.65 8.79 10.55
C ILE A 433 3.59 10.02 10.57
N LEU A 434 4.06 10.49 9.42
CA LEU A 434 4.79 11.77 9.33
C LEU A 434 3.92 12.96 9.79
N GLN A 435 2.61 12.88 9.53
CA GLN A 435 1.63 13.89 9.93
C GLN A 435 1.30 13.82 11.44
N LEU A 436 1.40 12.63 12.05
CA LEU A 436 1.29 12.48 13.52
C LEU A 436 2.42 13.21 14.25
N VAL A 437 3.66 13.19 13.73
CA VAL A 437 4.77 13.97 14.30
C VAL A 437 4.55 15.48 14.10
N GLY A 438 4.21 15.89 12.88
CA GLY A 438 4.06 17.31 12.52
C GLY A 438 2.84 18.01 13.14
N GLY A 439 1.79 17.28 13.53
CA GLY A 439 0.59 17.82 14.17
C GLY A 439 0.36 17.27 15.56
N SER A 440 0.07 15.97 15.66
CA SER A 440 -0.41 15.37 16.92
C SER A 440 0.65 15.30 18.03
N LEU A 441 1.94 15.11 17.74
CA LEU A 441 3.03 15.23 18.73
C LEU A 441 3.28 16.70 19.11
N ALA A 442 3.26 17.61 18.13
CA ALA A 442 3.39 19.05 18.39
C ALA A 442 2.30 19.56 19.34
N SER A 443 1.08 19.04 19.23
CA SER A 443 -0.02 19.35 20.14
C SER A 443 0.25 18.98 21.60
N ILE A 444 1.05 17.95 21.89
CA ILE A 444 1.37 17.53 23.26
C ILE A 444 2.28 18.58 23.90
N TYR A 445 3.27 19.08 23.17
CA TYR A 445 4.10 20.20 23.60
C TYR A 445 3.31 21.51 23.78
N LEU A 446 2.28 21.76 22.96
CA LEU A 446 1.38 22.91 23.15
C LEU A 446 0.47 22.75 24.38
N LYS A 447 -0.11 21.57 24.62
CA LYS A 447 -0.88 21.26 25.84
C LYS A 447 -0.02 21.44 27.10
N ALA A 448 1.20 20.92 27.09
CA ALA A 448 2.15 21.10 28.19
C ALA A 448 2.52 22.58 28.39
N ALA A 449 2.69 23.36 27.31
CA ALA A 449 2.91 24.80 27.41
C ALA A 449 1.72 25.54 28.02
N ALA A 450 0.49 25.17 27.65
CA ALA A 450 -0.74 25.76 28.21
C ALA A 450 -0.91 25.41 29.70
N ALA A 451 -0.69 24.16 30.10
CA ALA A 451 -0.75 23.73 31.50
C ALA A 451 0.27 24.49 32.37
N LEU A 452 1.56 24.47 31.98
CA LEU A 452 2.62 25.22 32.66
C LEU A 452 2.32 26.73 32.74
N LYS A 453 1.59 27.27 31.77
CA LYS A 453 1.27 28.69 31.75
C LYS A 453 0.30 29.10 32.86
N ILE A 454 -0.65 28.24 33.23
CA ILE A 454 -1.56 28.46 34.36
C ILE A 454 -0.75 28.56 35.66
N ASP A 455 0.17 27.61 35.88
CA ASP A 455 1.04 27.63 37.07
C ASP A 455 2.02 28.80 37.09
N TYR A 456 2.50 29.25 35.92
CA TYR A 456 3.29 30.47 35.78
C TYR A 456 2.48 31.72 36.19
N VAL A 457 1.22 31.83 35.75
CA VAL A 457 0.31 32.93 36.15
C VAL A 457 0.15 32.94 37.68
N ASN A 458 -0.19 31.79 38.26
CA ASN A 458 -0.35 31.63 39.71
C ASN A 458 0.94 31.99 40.47
N SER A 459 2.11 31.55 39.98
CA SER A 459 3.42 31.84 40.57
C SER A 459 3.78 33.34 40.47
N CYS A 460 3.44 34.02 39.37
CA CYS A 460 3.58 35.46 39.23
C CYS A 460 2.70 36.23 40.23
N GLU A 461 1.48 35.77 40.50
CA GLU A 461 0.63 36.39 41.51
C GLU A 461 1.15 36.18 42.93
N GLN A 462 1.61 34.97 43.27
CA GLN A 462 2.26 34.67 44.56
C GLN A 462 3.49 35.56 44.77
N LEU A 463 4.36 35.67 43.76
CA LEU A 463 5.51 36.59 43.79
C LEU A 463 5.06 38.04 44.01
N ARG A 464 4.03 38.52 43.29
CA ARG A 464 3.48 39.87 43.43
C ARG A 464 2.87 40.13 44.82
N GLN A 465 2.30 39.11 45.46
CA GLN A 465 1.81 39.19 46.84
C GLN A 465 2.96 39.24 47.84
N ALA A 466 3.95 38.35 47.70
CA ALA A 466 5.16 38.33 48.53
C ALA A 466 5.96 39.65 48.41
N GLU A 467 6.06 40.25 47.22
CA GLU A 467 6.67 41.56 47.01
C GLU A 467 5.93 42.72 47.70
N LYS A 468 4.59 42.67 47.77
CA LYS A 468 3.79 43.67 48.50
C LYS A 468 3.95 43.53 50.02
N GLN A 469 4.01 42.29 50.52
CA GLN A 469 4.15 42.00 51.95
C GLN A 469 5.59 42.23 52.46
N SER A 470 6.60 41.99 51.61
CA SER A 470 8.02 42.13 51.95
C SER A 470 8.52 43.58 51.99
N ARG A 471 7.91 44.40 52.85
CA ARG A 471 8.48 45.68 53.34
C ARG A 471 9.68 45.44 54.28
N GLY A 472 10.71 44.76 53.76
CA GLY A 472 12.05 44.68 54.34
C GLY A 472 12.40 43.50 55.25
N ARG A 473 11.67 42.37 55.24
CA ARG A 473 11.97 41.23 56.13
C ARG A 473 12.07 39.80 55.54
N ASN A 474 11.62 39.50 54.32
CA ASN A 474 11.67 38.12 53.78
C ASN A 474 12.26 38.01 52.35
N TYR A 475 13.47 38.53 52.16
CA TYR A 475 14.11 38.66 50.83
C TYR A 475 14.28 37.31 50.10
N GLY A 476 14.71 36.26 50.81
CA GLY A 476 15.00 34.95 50.21
C GLY A 476 13.78 34.20 49.67
N GLU A 477 12.58 34.45 50.21
CA GLU A 477 11.34 33.85 49.72
C GLU A 477 10.92 34.48 48.38
N THR A 478 10.94 35.82 48.28
CA THR A 478 10.75 36.52 47.00
C THR A 478 11.81 36.14 45.97
N GLU A 479 13.06 35.90 46.37
CA GLU A 479 14.12 35.47 45.46
C GLU A 479 13.91 34.03 44.95
N LYS A 480 13.44 33.12 45.81
CA LYS A 480 13.07 31.75 45.43
C LYS A 480 11.91 31.74 44.43
N LEU A 481 10.84 32.49 44.72
CA LEU A 481 9.69 32.64 43.82
C LEU A 481 10.09 33.29 42.48
N GLY A 482 10.97 34.30 42.51
CA GLY A 482 11.53 34.91 41.30
C GLY A 482 12.24 33.90 40.41
N ARG A 483 13.16 33.09 40.98
CA ARG A 483 13.87 32.03 40.24
C ARG A 483 12.93 30.95 39.68
N GLN A 484 11.88 30.60 40.42
CA GLN A 484 10.85 29.67 39.95
C GLN A 484 10.08 30.24 38.74
N VAL A 485 9.65 31.50 38.80
CA VAL A 485 8.97 32.19 37.69
C VAL A 485 9.88 32.27 36.45
N GLU A 486 11.16 32.61 36.60
CA GLU A 486 12.13 32.64 35.49
C GLU A 486 12.33 31.26 34.85
N GLN A 487 12.43 30.19 35.67
CA GLN A 487 12.55 28.81 35.19
C GLN A 487 11.32 28.40 34.36
N MET A 488 10.12 28.68 34.87
CA MET A 488 8.85 28.34 34.20
C MET A 488 8.67 29.14 32.89
N GLU A 489 9.11 30.40 32.85
CA GLU A 489 9.11 31.18 31.60
C GLU A 489 10.07 30.60 30.55
N GLY A 490 11.23 30.11 30.99
CA GLY A 490 12.19 29.39 30.14
C GLY A 490 11.61 28.11 29.55
N GLN A 491 11.00 27.27 30.40
CA GLN A 491 10.35 26.02 29.99
C GLN A 491 9.17 26.28 29.02
N PHE A 492 8.30 27.26 29.31
CA PHE A 492 7.20 27.65 28.43
C PHE A 492 7.67 28.03 27.01
N LYS A 493 8.75 28.84 26.92
CA LYS A 493 9.36 29.22 25.64
C LYS A 493 9.96 28.01 24.91
N GLN A 494 10.61 27.09 25.62
CA GLN A 494 11.17 25.87 25.05
C GLN A 494 10.08 24.93 24.50
N LEU A 495 8.99 24.72 25.24
CA LEU A 495 7.85 23.90 24.80
C LEU A 495 7.22 24.44 23.51
N LYS A 496 6.92 25.75 23.44
CA LYS A 496 6.42 26.38 22.21
C LYS A 496 7.43 26.33 21.05
N ALA A 497 8.71 26.54 21.32
CA ALA A 497 9.76 26.41 20.32
C ALA A 497 9.88 24.98 19.78
N ARG A 498 9.73 23.96 20.64
CA ARG A 498 9.73 22.55 20.25
C ARG A 498 8.53 22.20 19.37
N ALA A 499 7.31 22.59 19.78
CA ALA A 499 6.11 22.40 18.95
C ALA A 499 6.30 22.97 17.53
N LYS A 500 6.81 24.21 17.42
CA LYS A 500 7.12 24.82 16.11
C LYS A 500 8.23 24.09 15.34
N ALA A 501 9.24 23.56 16.03
CA ALA A 501 10.33 22.80 15.40
C ALA A 501 9.88 21.45 14.83
N LEU A 502 8.79 20.85 15.34
CA LEU A 502 8.26 19.58 14.85
C LEU A 502 7.60 19.66 13.45
N HIS A 503 7.30 20.85 12.94
CA HIS A 503 6.94 21.02 11.52
C HIS A 503 8.15 20.92 10.57
N SER A 504 9.39 20.84 11.08
CA SER A 504 10.59 20.68 10.25
C SER A 504 10.69 19.26 9.70
N TYR A 505 10.59 19.10 8.38
CA TYR A 505 10.73 17.80 7.70
C TYR A 505 12.01 17.03 8.07
N ARG A 506 13.11 17.74 8.34
CA ARG A 506 14.34 17.11 8.85
C ARG A 506 14.14 16.51 10.24
N ARG A 507 13.52 17.26 11.14
CA ARG A 507 13.25 16.83 12.52
C ARG A 507 12.26 15.66 12.53
N ILE A 508 11.18 15.74 11.73
CA ILE A 508 10.24 14.63 11.51
C ILE A 508 10.97 13.36 11.08
N LYS A 509 11.86 13.44 10.08
CA LYS A 509 12.63 12.27 9.62
C LYS A 509 13.58 11.71 10.68
N ASN A 510 14.24 12.57 11.43
CA ASN A 510 15.14 12.15 12.51
C ASN A 510 14.36 11.43 13.62
N ILE A 511 13.24 12.02 14.07
CA ILE A 511 12.30 11.42 15.04
C ILE A 511 11.81 10.06 14.54
N MET A 512 11.28 9.99 13.33
CA MET A 512 10.79 8.74 12.74
C MET A 512 11.86 7.66 12.66
N SER A 513 13.10 8.02 12.33
CA SER A 513 14.23 7.07 12.27
C SER A 513 14.76 6.62 13.63
N MET A 514 14.45 7.33 14.71
CA MET A 514 14.77 6.94 16.08
C MET A 514 13.60 6.18 16.73
N ALA A 515 12.36 6.57 16.42
CA ALA A 515 11.14 5.96 16.91
C ALA A 515 10.99 4.49 16.52
N THR A 516 11.52 4.06 15.36
CA THR A 516 11.53 2.65 14.94
C THR A 516 12.05 1.71 16.02
N SER A 517 13.09 2.11 16.77
CA SER A 517 13.70 1.31 17.85
C SER A 517 12.82 1.13 19.09
N TYR A 518 11.76 1.94 19.23
CA TYR A 518 10.85 1.90 20.38
C TYR A 518 9.52 1.20 20.07
N VAL A 519 9.12 1.15 18.79
CA VAL A 519 7.86 0.53 18.33
C VAL A 519 8.09 -0.57 17.29
N SER A 520 9.30 -1.14 17.26
CA SER A 520 9.67 -2.24 16.38
C SER A 520 9.03 -3.55 16.81
N ILE A 521 8.58 -4.33 15.83
CA ILE A 521 8.17 -5.73 16.01
C ILE A 521 8.92 -6.66 15.06
N GLU A 522 8.81 -7.97 15.31
CA GLU A 522 9.29 -9.01 14.40
C GLU A 522 8.19 -9.41 13.42
N THR A 523 8.54 -9.65 12.15
CA THR A 523 7.59 -10.04 11.09
C THR A 523 6.89 -11.39 11.37
N THR A 524 7.45 -12.19 12.27
CA THR A 524 6.89 -13.44 12.81
C THR A 524 5.69 -13.23 13.74
N MET A 525 5.51 -12.03 14.31
CA MET A 525 4.38 -11.71 15.19
C MET A 525 3.06 -11.56 14.41
N TRP A 526 3.13 -11.16 13.14
CA TRP A 526 1.97 -10.91 12.30
C TRP A 526 1.09 -12.16 12.07
N ASP A 527 -0.22 -12.01 12.31
CA ASP A 527 -1.26 -13.03 12.08
C ASP A 527 -1.00 -14.39 12.78
N SER A 528 -0.13 -14.36 13.80
CA SER A 528 0.49 -15.53 14.43
C SER A 528 -0.46 -16.36 15.29
N ASN A 529 -1.49 -15.76 15.88
CA ASN A 529 -2.51 -16.48 16.64
C ASN A 529 -3.40 -17.29 15.68
N PRO A 530 -3.41 -18.64 15.73
CA PRO A 530 -4.12 -19.46 14.75
C PRO A 530 -5.65 -19.47 14.94
N TRP A 531 -6.17 -18.88 16.01
CA TRP A 531 -7.60 -18.91 16.35
C TRP A 531 -8.31 -17.57 16.20
N LEU A 532 -7.61 -16.52 15.81
CA LEU A 532 -8.22 -15.21 15.54
C LEU A 532 -8.36 -14.98 14.02
N LEU A 533 -9.48 -14.34 13.65
CA LEU A 533 -9.81 -13.95 12.29
C LEU A 533 -10.33 -12.51 12.30
N ALA A 534 -9.54 -11.56 11.80
CA ALA A 534 -9.97 -10.16 11.71
C ALA A 534 -11.02 -9.99 10.60
N VAL A 535 -12.10 -9.28 10.89
CA VAL A 535 -13.23 -8.94 10.01
C VAL A 535 -13.46 -7.41 10.06
N PRO A 536 -14.22 -6.79 9.13
CA PRO A 536 -14.39 -5.34 9.10
C PRO A 536 -14.99 -4.74 10.39
N ASN A 537 -15.81 -5.52 11.09
CA ASN A 537 -16.53 -5.13 12.31
C ASN A 537 -15.97 -5.75 13.62
N GLY A 538 -14.77 -6.35 13.60
CA GLY A 538 -14.17 -6.95 14.81
C GLY A 538 -13.13 -8.03 14.55
N VAL A 539 -12.94 -8.90 15.53
CA VAL A 539 -12.11 -10.11 15.46
C VAL A 539 -12.93 -11.28 15.98
N LEU A 540 -13.07 -12.32 15.15
CA LEU A 540 -13.78 -13.55 15.47
C LEU A 540 -12.83 -14.56 16.14
N ASP A 541 -13.16 -15.04 17.34
CA ASP A 541 -12.48 -16.20 17.93
C ASP A 541 -13.07 -17.50 17.38
N LEU A 542 -12.28 -18.19 16.57
CA LEU A 542 -12.63 -19.44 15.89
C LEU A 542 -12.86 -20.61 16.85
N ARG A 543 -12.55 -20.44 18.15
CA ARG A 543 -12.89 -21.41 19.21
C ARG A 543 -14.34 -21.32 19.69
N THR A 544 -15.00 -20.17 19.52
CA THR A 544 -16.30 -19.86 20.16
C THR A 544 -17.35 -19.30 19.20
N GLY A 545 -16.94 -18.67 18.09
CA GLY A 545 -17.83 -17.95 17.18
C GLY A 545 -18.22 -16.55 17.68
N GLN A 546 -17.60 -16.06 18.75
CA GLN A 546 -17.80 -14.71 19.25
C GLN A 546 -16.91 -13.72 18.50
N CYS A 547 -17.50 -12.60 18.07
CA CYS A 547 -16.77 -11.47 17.48
C CYS A 547 -16.63 -10.37 18.52
N ASN A 548 -15.39 -9.97 18.79
CA ASN A 548 -15.03 -8.96 19.78
C ASN A 548 -14.29 -7.79 19.11
N ALA A 549 -14.15 -6.66 19.79
CA ALA A 549 -13.23 -5.63 19.35
C ALA A 549 -11.78 -6.17 19.41
N GLY A 550 -11.07 -6.18 18.27
CA GLY A 550 -9.68 -6.61 18.21
C GLY A 550 -8.75 -5.77 19.10
N VAL A 551 -7.63 -6.35 19.53
CA VAL A 551 -6.63 -5.70 20.40
C VAL A 551 -5.32 -5.50 19.63
N PRO A 552 -4.63 -4.34 19.74
CA PRO A 552 -3.35 -4.11 19.05
C PRO A 552 -2.28 -5.19 19.28
N GLY A 553 -2.25 -5.78 20.48
CA GLY A 553 -1.33 -6.87 20.85
C GLY A 553 -1.58 -8.21 20.16
N ASP A 554 -2.70 -8.40 19.45
CA ASP A 554 -2.96 -9.61 18.66
C ASP A 554 -2.17 -9.64 17.34
N TYR A 555 -1.59 -8.50 16.93
CA TYR A 555 -0.81 -8.32 15.69
C TYR A 555 -1.50 -8.89 14.43
N LEU A 556 -2.82 -8.73 14.33
CA LEU A 556 -3.58 -9.09 13.13
C LEU A 556 -3.45 -7.98 12.08
N ARG A 557 -3.05 -8.35 10.86
CA ARG A 557 -2.97 -7.46 9.68
C ARG A 557 -3.69 -8.03 8.45
N THR A 558 -3.90 -9.34 8.39
CA THR A 558 -4.58 -10.02 7.30
C THR A 558 -6.08 -10.11 7.61
N ILE A 559 -6.87 -9.23 6.97
CA ILE A 559 -8.29 -9.03 7.27
C ILE A 559 -9.17 -9.76 6.25
N CYS A 560 -10.19 -10.47 6.75
CA CYS A 560 -11.30 -10.98 5.95
C CYS A 560 -12.15 -9.79 5.46
N PRO A 561 -12.44 -9.66 4.16
CA PRO A 561 -13.24 -8.55 3.63
C PRO A 561 -14.75 -8.68 3.92
N THR A 562 -15.18 -9.80 4.51
CA THR A 562 -16.58 -10.09 4.79
C THR A 562 -16.93 -9.71 6.22
N GLU A 563 -18.02 -8.94 6.36
CA GLU A 563 -18.58 -8.55 7.65
C GLU A 563 -19.25 -9.72 8.37
N TRP A 564 -19.00 -9.84 9.67
CA TRP A 564 -19.59 -10.90 10.49
C TRP A 564 -21.00 -10.52 10.92
N ALA A 565 -22.00 -11.26 10.45
CA ALA A 565 -23.43 -11.03 10.73
C ALA A 565 -24.02 -11.96 11.82
N GLY A 566 -23.20 -12.82 12.44
CA GLY A 566 -23.63 -13.79 13.46
C GLY A 566 -23.64 -15.25 12.96
N LEU A 567 -23.56 -16.19 13.89
CA LEU A 567 -23.36 -17.63 13.59
C LEU A 567 -24.55 -18.28 12.86
N ASP A 568 -25.75 -17.76 13.07
CA ASP A 568 -27.01 -18.25 12.48
C ASP A 568 -27.35 -17.60 11.14
N THR A 569 -26.44 -16.77 10.58
CA THR A 569 -26.64 -16.14 9.27
C THR A 569 -26.83 -17.23 8.19
N PRO A 570 -27.92 -17.19 7.40
CA PRO A 570 -28.21 -18.20 6.39
C PRO A 570 -27.50 -17.91 5.06
N CYS A 571 -27.22 -18.95 4.28
CA CYS A 571 -26.73 -18.85 2.90
C CYS A 571 -27.40 -19.93 2.02
N PRO A 572 -28.72 -19.82 1.76
CA PRO A 572 -29.50 -20.89 1.14
C PRO A 572 -29.10 -21.17 -0.31
N ARG A 573 -28.65 -20.18 -1.10
CA ARG A 573 -28.16 -20.43 -2.46
C ARG A 573 -26.80 -21.13 -2.46
N PHE A 574 -25.93 -20.84 -1.49
CA PHE A 574 -24.68 -21.56 -1.27
C PHE A 574 -24.91 -23.00 -0.80
N GLU A 575 -25.76 -23.20 0.21
CA GLU A 575 -26.11 -24.53 0.72
C GLU A 575 -26.76 -25.39 -0.39
N TYR A 576 -27.68 -24.82 -1.19
CA TYR A 576 -28.23 -25.50 -2.37
C TYR A 576 -27.19 -25.73 -3.48
N PHE A 577 -26.25 -24.82 -3.71
CA PHE A 577 -25.14 -25.03 -4.66
C PHE A 577 -24.27 -26.24 -4.26
N LEU A 578 -24.04 -26.46 -2.97
CA LEU A 578 -23.34 -27.65 -2.49
C LEU A 578 -24.12 -28.94 -2.75
N GLU A 579 -25.45 -28.89 -2.82
CA GLU A 579 -26.26 -30.04 -3.28
C GLU A 579 -26.21 -30.25 -4.80
N GLU A 580 -26.03 -29.20 -5.60
CA GLU A 580 -25.97 -29.29 -7.06
C GLU A 580 -24.66 -29.96 -7.57
N ILE A 581 -23.57 -29.90 -6.80
CA ILE A 581 -22.23 -30.40 -7.20
C ILE A 581 -21.98 -31.89 -6.91
N PHE A 582 -22.87 -32.61 -6.20
CA PHE A 582 -22.69 -34.04 -5.87
C PHE A 582 -23.88 -34.92 -6.29
N ALA A 583 -23.59 -36.07 -6.90
CA ALA A 583 -24.59 -36.95 -7.52
C ALA A 583 -25.53 -37.64 -6.51
N ASP A 584 -25.05 -38.68 -5.83
CA ASP A 584 -25.82 -39.51 -4.90
C ASP A 584 -26.35 -38.70 -3.70
N LYS A 585 -27.58 -38.99 -3.24
CA LYS A 585 -28.23 -38.21 -2.16
C LYS A 585 -27.66 -38.49 -0.77
N VAL A 586 -27.32 -39.73 -0.46
CA VAL A 586 -26.84 -40.14 0.87
C VAL A 586 -25.37 -39.80 1.03
N GLU A 587 -24.56 -40.03 0.01
CA GLU A 587 -23.16 -39.62 0.01
C GLU A 587 -23.02 -38.09 -0.02
N ARG A 588 -23.84 -37.38 -0.80
CA ARG A 588 -23.90 -35.90 -0.79
C ARG A 588 -24.04 -35.33 0.61
N THR A 589 -25.00 -35.77 1.41
CA THR A 589 -25.19 -35.23 2.78
C THR A 589 -23.94 -35.41 3.64
N ASN A 590 -23.31 -36.58 3.57
CA ASN A 590 -22.08 -36.88 4.31
C ASN A 590 -20.86 -36.10 3.79
N ILE A 591 -20.74 -35.93 2.47
CA ILE A 591 -19.67 -35.18 1.81
C ILE A 591 -19.83 -33.67 2.06
N ILE A 592 -21.04 -33.12 2.06
CA ILE A 592 -21.30 -31.71 2.38
C ILE A 592 -20.97 -31.42 3.86
N ALA A 593 -21.39 -32.28 4.80
CA ALA A 593 -21.05 -32.13 6.21
C ALA A 593 -19.53 -32.22 6.44
N PHE A 594 -18.85 -33.15 5.76
CA PHE A 594 -17.39 -33.23 5.76
C PHE A 594 -16.72 -31.99 5.16
N LEU A 595 -17.22 -31.51 4.03
CA LEU A 595 -16.73 -30.31 3.36
C LEU A 595 -16.93 -29.06 4.23
N GLN A 596 -18.00 -29.01 5.03
CA GLN A 596 -18.22 -27.97 6.04
C GLN A 596 -17.13 -28.02 7.12
N ARG A 597 -16.88 -29.20 7.72
CA ARG A 597 -15.79 -29.38 8.69
C ARG A 597 -14.42 -29.04 8.11
N LEU A 598 -14.13 -29.49 6.88
CA LEU A 598 -12.89 -29.24 6.18
C LEU A 598 -12.66 -27.75 5.87
N LEU A 599 -13.66 -27.06 5.32
CA LEU A 599 -13.53 -25.65 4.98
C LEU A 599 -13.60 -24.74 6.23
N GLY A 600 -14.27 -25.18 7.29
CA GLY A 600 -14.22 -24.54 8.61
C GLY A 600 -12.87 -24.70 9.31
N TYR A 601 -12.25 -25.88 9.23
CA TYR A 601 -10.86 -26.07 9.62
C TYR A 601 -9.91 -25.18 8.80
N CYS A 602 -10.15 -25.05 7.49
CA CYS A 602 -9.36 -24.19 6.60
C CYS A 602 -9.30 -22.71 7.02
N ILE A 603 -10.30 -22.14 7.70
CA ILE A 603 -10.22 -20.73 8.18
C ILE A 603 -9.35 -20.54 9.43
N THR A 604 -9.07 -21.61 10.18
CA THR A 604 -8.10 -21.59 11.30
C THR A 604 -6.67 -21.49 10.79
N GLY A 605 -5.73 -21.16 11.67
CA GLY A 605 -4.28 -21.32 11.45
C GLY A 605 -3.71 -22.65 11.92
N SER A 606 -4.54 -23.62 12.36
CA SER A 606 -4.05 -24.95 12.73
C SER A 606 -3.62 -25.76 11.49
N THR A 607 -2.68 -26.68 11.68
CA THR A 607 -2.29 -27.69 10.69
C THR A 607 -2.28 -29.12 11.27
N GLU A 608 -2.99 -29.33 12.39
CA GLU A 608 -2.99 -30.56 13.20
C GLU A 608 -3.48 -31.82 12.46
N ASP A 609 -4.51 -31.74 11.61
CA ASP A 609 -4.96 -32.88 10.77
C ASP A 609 -4.00 -33.19 9.58
N HIS A 610 -2.95 -32.39 9.36
CA HIS A 610 -1.94 -32.60 8.31
C HIS A 610 -2.43 -32.81 6.87
N ILE A 611 -3.62 -32.31 6.52
CA ILE A 611 -4.32 -32.63 5.26
C ILE A 611 -3.81 -31.88 4.01
N PHE A 612 -3.83 -32.58 2.88
CA PHE A 612 -3.69 -32.09 1.51
C PHE A 612 -4.89 -32.55 0.69
N THR A 613 -5.75 -31.61 0.30
CA THR A 613 -7.04 -31.90 -0.36
C THR A 613 -6.91 -31.80 -1.87
N ILE A 614 -7.29 -32.84 -2.60
CA ILE A 614 -7.36 -32.85 -4.06
C ILE A 614 -8.84 -32.76 -4.45
N LEU A 615 -9.23 -31.65 -5.07
CA LEU A 615 -10.53 -31.46 -5.70
C LEU A 615 -10.42 -31.95 -7.14
N TYR A 616 -10.80 -33.19 -7.37
CA TYR A 616 -10.75 -33.83 -8.69
C TYR A 616 -12.10 -33.74 -9.39
N GLY A 617 -12.08 -33.80 -10.71
CA GLY A 617 -13.24 -34.18 -11.53
C GLY A 617 -12.82 -34.12 -12.99
N GLU A 618 -13.08 -35.19 -13.72
CA GLU A 618 -12.48 -35.50 -15.03
C GLU A 618 -12.71 -34.41 -16.08
N GLU A 619 -13.92 -33.84 -16.10
CA GLU A 619 -14.29 -32.74 -16.98
C GLU A 619 -14.29 -31.38 -16.28
N GLY A 620 -14.22 -30.31 -17.08
CA GLY A 620 -14.44 -28.94 -16.60
C GLY A 620 -15.92 -28.63 -16.34
N ARG A 621 -16.18 -27.48 -15.70
CA ARG A 621 -17.53 -27.00 -15.32
C ARG A 621 -18.27 -27.90 -14.32
N ASN A 622 -17.57 -28.35 -13.28
CA ASN A 622 -18.07 -29.18 -12.18
C ASN A 622 -18.13 -28.45 -10.82
N GLY A 623 -18.14 -27.12 -10.82
CA GLY A 623 -18.31 -26.30 -9.60
C GLY A 623 -17.04 -26.06 -8.77
N LYS A 624 -15.94 -26.81 -8.99
CA LYS A 624 -14.65 -26.65 -8.27
C LYS A 624 -14.15 -25.20 -8.26
N ASP A 625 -14.09 -24.57 -9.43
CA ASP A 625 -13.78 -23.14 -9.62
C ASP A 625 -14.68 -22.23 -8.80
N THR A 626 -16.00 -22.44 -8.89
CA THR A 626 -17.02 -21.59 -8.28
C THR A 626 -16.95 -21.64 -6.75
N LEU A 627 -16.71 -22.83 -6.18
CA LEU A 627 -16.51 -23.02 -4.75
C LEU A 627 -15.27 -22.25 -4.26
N LEU A 628 -14.12 -22.40 -4.94
CA LEU A 628 -12.88 -21.71 -4.56
C LEU A 628 -12.99 -20.19 -4.74
N ARG A 629 -13.71 -19.71 -5.77
CA ARG A 629 -14.00 -18.28 -5.97
C ARG A 629 -14.91 -17.73 -4.88
N ALA A 630 -15.96 -18.44 -4.47
CA ALA A 630 -16.82 -18.03 -3.36
C ALA A 630 -16.01 -17.93 -2.06
N LEU A 631 -15.16 -18.92 -1.75
CA LEU A 631 -14.26 -18.86 -0.59
C LEU A 631 -13.28 -17.68 -0.67
N HIS A 632 -12.70 -17.39 -1.83
CA HIS A 632 -11.83 -16.23 -2.01
C HIS A 632 -12.57 -14.89 -1.93
N GLN A 633 -13.82 -14.81 -2.39
CA GLN A 633 -14.67 -13.63 -2.21
C GLN A 633 -15.02 -13.38 -0.74
N VAL A 634 -15.25 -14.45 0.04
CA VAL A 634 -15.53 -14.38 1.47
C VAL A 634 -14.27 -14.00 2.26
N LEU A 635 -13.19 -14.76 2.08
CA LEU A 635 -11.97 -14.69 2.90
C LEU A 635 -10.94 -13.67 2.41
N GLY A 636 -10.99 -13.27 1.14
CA GLY A 636 -10.07 -12.30 0.56
C GLY A 636 -8.60 -12.69 0.74
N PRO A 637 -7.71 -11.78 1.20
CA PRO A 637 -6.26 -12.03 1.32
C PRO A 637 -5.84 -13.24 2.15
N ILE A 638 -6.73 -13.77 2.99
CA ILE A 638 -6.55 -14.97 3.83
C ILE A 638 -6.46 -16.25 2.97
N ALA A 639 -7.13 -16.25 1.82
CA ALA A 639 -7.12 -17.32 0.84
C ALA A 639 -6.30 -16.90 -0.40
N SER A 640 -5.58 -17.82 -1.04
CA SER A 640 -4.82 -17.48 -2.26
C SER A 640 -4.64 -18.64 -3.23
N ALA A 641 -4.78 -18.36 -4.53
CA ALA A 641 -4.16 -19.20 -5.56
C ALA A 641 -2.63 -19.11 -5.44
N ILE A 642 -1.93 -20.19 -5.76
CA ILE A 642 -0.47 -20.31 -5.74
C ILE A 642 0.03 -21.14 -6.95
N SER A 643 1.33 -21.06 -7.28
CA SER A 643 1.89 -21.85 -8.40
C SER A 643 1.96 -23.34 -8.06
N ASN A 644 1.69 -24.19 -9.06
CA ASN A 644 1.78 -25.65 -8.94
C ASN A 644 3.21 -26.14 -8.67
N ASP A 645 4.24 -25.33 -8.94
CA ASP A 645 5.66 -25.61 -8.60
C ASP A 645 5.87 -25.90 -7.09
N ILE A 646 4.95 -25.45 -6.24
CA ILE A 646 4.95 -25.71 -4.79
C ILE A 646 4.53 -27.15 -4.48
N PHE A 647 3.75 -27.81 -5.35
CA PHE A 647 3.27 -29.18 -5.18
C PHE A 647 4.04 -30.21 -6.02
N VAL A 648 4.60 -29.80 -7.16
CA VAL A 648 5.15 -30.71 -8.18
C VAL A 648 6.67 -30.92 -8.05
N GLU A 649 7.15 -32.14 -8.34
CA GLU A 649 8.57 -32.47 -8.43
C GLU A 649 9.26 -31.65 -9.55
N GLU A 650 10.01 -30.61 -9.18
CA GLU A 650 10.78 -29.85 -10.16
C GLU A 650 11.92 -30.66 -10.79
N ASN A 651 12.13 -30.50 -12.11
CA ASN A 651 13.34 -30.98 -12.78
C ASN A 651 14.58 -30.32 -12.14
N ARG A 652 15.60 -31.14 -11.83
CA ARG A 652 16.67 -30.91 -10.83
C ARG A 652 17.70 -29.79 -11.13
N ASN A 653 17.34 -28.76 -11.88
CA ASN A 653 18.25 -27.71 -12.36
C ASN A 653 18.21 -26.39 -11.56
N LYS A 654 17.38 -26.24 -10.52
CA LYS A 654 17.47 -25.09 -9.61
C LYS A 654 18.55 -25.30 -8.55
N THR A 655 19.44 -24.32 -8.41
CA THR A 655 20.46 -24.28 -7.36
C THR A 655 19.87 -24.00 -5.99
N GLY A 656 20.27 -24.79 -4.99
CA GLY A 656 19.89 -24.56 -3.59
C GLY A 656 20.35 -23.18 -3.11
N GLY A 657 19.45 -22.43 -2.48
CA GLY A 657 19.70 -21.05 -2.02
C GLY A 657 19.19 -19.94 -2.96
N ALA A 658 18.57 -20.28 -4.09
CA ALA A 658 17.79 -19.34 -4.89
C ALA A 658 16.62 -18.72 -4.06
N PRO A 659 16.18 -17.47 -4.34
CA PRO A 659 15.03 -16.87 -3.66
C PRO A 659 13.75 -17.68 -3.85
N THR A 660 12.90 -17.70 -2.82
CA THR A 660 11.60 -18.39 -2.79
C THR A 660 10.45 -17.42 -2.43
N PRO A 661 10.14 -16.42 -3.29
CA PRO A 661 9.06 -15.47 -3.01
C PRO A 661 7.73 -16.19 -2.77
N HIS A 662 7.42 -17.17 -3.62
CA HIS A 662 6.21 -17.98 -3.55
C HIS A 662 6.06 -18.84 -2.27
N LEU A 663 7.13 -19.06 -1.49
CA LEU A 663 7.06 -19.65 -0.14
C LEU A 663 6.93 -18.59 0.95
N SER A 664 7.34 -17.35 0.67
CA SER A 664 7.20 -16.21 1.57
C SER A 664 5.75 -15.69 1.56
N ASP A 665 5.11 -15.70 0.38
CA ASP A 665 3.71 -15.29 0.16
C ASP A 665 2.68 -16.20 0.86
N LEU A 666 3.14 -17.31 1.44
CA LEU A 666 2.37 -18.27 2.24
C LEU A 666 2.20 -17.84 3.71
N GLN A 667 3.00 -16.90 4.22
CA GLN A 667 2.90 -16.44 5.60
C GLN A 667 1.54 -15.74 5.84
N GLY A 668 0.86 -16.08 6.95
CA GLY A 668 -0.45 -15.53 7.32
C GLY A 668 -1.64 -16.07 6.51
N LYS A 669 -1.41 -16.86 5.44
CA LYS A 669 -2.48 -17.52 4.68
C LYS A 669 -3.10 -18.64 5.51
N ARG A 670 -4.43 -18.79 5.42
CA ARG A 670 -5.17 -19.91 6.05
C ARG A 670 -5.62 -20.95 5.02
N VAL A 671 -5.82 -20.54 3.76
CA VAL A 671 -6.17 -21.42 2.62
C VAL A 671 -5.29 -21.11 1.42
N VAL A 672 -4.66 -22.12 0.82
CA VAL A 672 -3.96 -21.94 -0.47
C VAL A 672 -4.30 -23.06 -1.45
N TRP A 673 -4.43 -22.74 -2.75
CA TRP A 673 -4.75 -23.74 -3.77
C TRP A 673 -3.90 -23.65 -5.04
N GLY A 674 -3.47 -24.81 -5.52
CA GLY A 674 -2.99 -24.99 -6.89
C GLY A 674 -4.15 -25.24 -7.87
N SER A 675 -3.94 -24.99 -9.15
CA SER A 675 -4.94 -25.19 -10.21
C SER A 675 -4.28 -25.79 -11.45
N GLU A 676 -4.84 -26.90 -11.97
CA GLU A 676 -4.45 -27.55 -13.23
C GLU A 676 -3.08 -28.26 -13.21
N THR A 677 -3.04 -29.51 -12.72
CA THR A 677 -1.91 -30.43 -12.99
C THR A 677 -2.06 -31.09 -14.37
N ARG A 678 -0.96 -31.20 -15.09
CA ARG A 678 -0.88 -31.92 -16.36
C ARG A 678 -0.94 -33.43 -16.14
N GLN A 679 -1.37 -34.16 -17.17
CA GLN A 679 -1.30 -35.62 -17.15
C GLN A 679 0.16 -36.08 -17.00
N GLY A 680 0.45 -36.79 -15.90
CA GLY A 680 1.79 -37.28 -15.57
C GLY A 680 2.62 -36.41 -14.61
N ASP A 681 2.11 -35.25 -14.17
CA ASP A 681 2.75 -34.46 -13.11
C ASP A 681 2.85 -35.27 -11.81
N ARG A 682 3.94 -35.04 -11.05
CA ARG A 682 4.31 -35.82 -9.86
C ARG A 682 4.35 -34.95 -8.62
N ILE A 683 3.73 -35.39 -7.52
CA ILE A 683 3.73 -34.64 -6.26
C ILE A 683 5.07 -34.80 -5.50
N ASP A 684 5.69 -33.69 -5.10
CA ASP A 684 6.79 -33.68 -4.13
C ASP A 684 6.23 -33.98 -2.73
N VAL A 685 6.21 -35.28 -2.39
CA VAL A 685 5.68 -35.80 -1.12
C VAL A 685 6.45 -35.24 0.10
N ALA A 686 7.73 -34.88 -0.04
CA ALA A 686 8.50 -34.27 1.04
C ALA A 686 8.05 -32.83 1.29
N ARG A 687 7.85 -32.05 0.22
CA ARG A 687 7.35 -30.67 0.30
C ARG A 687 5.90 -30.61 0.77
N VAL A 688 5.02 -31.48 0.29
CA VAL A 688 3.65 -31.58 0.81
C VAL A 688 3.62 -31.92 2.29
N LYS A 689 4.48 -32.85 2.77
CA LYS A 689 4.60 -33.12 4.22
C LYS A 689 5.04 -31.88 5.00
N GLN A 690 6.06 -31.15 4.54
CA GLN A 690 6.51 -29.92 5.21
C GLN A 690 5.38 -28.87 5.28
N LEU A 691 4.78 -28.54 4.13
CA LEU A 691 3.76 -27.50 4.00
C LEU A 691 2.42 -27.84 4.69
N SER A 692 2.14 -29.13 4.94
CA SER A 692 0.99 -29.59 5.73
C SER A 692 1.27 -29.66 7.24
N GLY A 693 2.25 -28.91 7.76
CA GLY A 693 2.58 -28.86 9.19
C GLY A 693 3.64 -29.87 9.63
N GLY A 694 4.40 -30.47 8.70
CA GLY A 694 5.50 -31.39 9.00
C GLY A 694 6.82 -30.71 9.40
N GLY A 695 6.83 -29.39 9.61
CA GLY A 695 7.97 -28.59 10.02
C GLY A 695 7.88 -27.15 9.50
N ASP A 696 8.75 -26.26 9.98
CA ASP A 696 8.75 -24.87 9.54
C ASP A 696 9.16 -24.68 8.07
N ILE A 697 8.65 -23.62 7.46
CA ILE A 697 8.98 -23.17 6.11
C ILE A 697 10.14 -22.19 6.22
N ASN A 698 11.26 -22.46 5.55
CA ASN A 698 12.33 -21.50 5.35
C ASN A 698 12.13 -20.78 4.02
N ALA A 699 11.90 -19.47 4.08
CA ALA A 699 11.51 -18.65 2.94
C ALA A 699 12.43 -17.43 2.77
N ARG A 700 12.58 -16.97 1.52
CA ARG A 700 13.44 -15.82 1.20
C ARG A 700 12.83 -14.96 0.11
N HIS A 701 12.33 -13.79 0.50
CA HIS A 701 11.90 -12.74 -0.43
C HIS A 701 13.01 -12.36 -1.42
N LEU A 702 12.58 -11.91 -2.59
CA LEU A 702 13.47 -11.36 -3.62
C LEU A 702 14.30 -10.20 -3.05
N TYR A 703 15.58 -10.15 -3.39
CA TYR A 703 16.59 -9.18 -2.90
C TYR A 703 16.90 -9.19 -1.38
N SER A 704 16.23 -10.00 -0.54
CA SER A 704 16.61 -10.10 0.88
C SER A 704 17.99 -10.73 1.06
N LYS A 705 18.79 -10.18 1.99
CA LYS A 705 20.07 -10.77 2.42
C LYS A 705 19.90 -11.97 3.35
N HIS A 706 18.74 -12.09 4.01
CA HIS A 706 18.44 -13.12 5.01
C HIS A 706 17.14 -13.85 4.64
N GLY A 707 17.11 -15.17 4.83
CA GLY A 707 15.85 -15.90 4.88
C GLY A 707 15.17 -15.69 6.24
N HIS A 708 13.87 -15.94 6.30
CA HIS A 708 13.13 -16.07 7.55
C HIS A 708 12.54 -17.50 7.64
N THR A 709 12.14 -17.90 8.84
CA THR A 709 11.53 -19.20 9.11
C THR A 709 10.19 -18.98 9.78
N PHE A 710 9.12 -19.66 9.34
CA PHE A 710 7.80 -19.58 9.95
C PHE A 710 7.05 -20.92 9.87
N THR A 711 6.17 -21.17 10.83
CA THR A 711 5.36 -22.39 10.88
C THR A 711 4.17 -22.32 9.90
N PRO A 712 3.85 -23.40 9.16
CA PRO A 712 2.66 -23.45 8.31
C PRO A 712 1.37 -23.15 9.08
N THR A 713 0.55 -22.23 8.55
CA THR A 713 -0.83 -21.94 9.05
C THR A 713 -1.92 -22.19 8.00
N HIS A 714 -1.52 -22.42 6.75
CA HIS A 714 -2.41 -22.69 5.64
C HIS A 714 -2.81 -24.17 5.52
N LYS A 715 -4.02 -24.41 5.02
CA LYS A 715 -4.47 -25.70 4.51
C LYS A 715 -4.28 -25.75 3.00
N LEU A 716 -3.81 -26.89 2.50
CA LEU A 716 -3.37 -27.08 1.12
C LEU A 716 -4.47 -27.74 0.28
N LEU A 717 -4.88 -27.06 -0.80
CA LEU A 717 -5.84 -27.57 -1.78
C LEU A 717 -5.20 -27.69 -3.17
N LEU A 718 -5.68 -28.61 -3.99
CA LEU A 718 -5.29 -28.75 -5.40
C LEU A 718 -6.53 -29.01 -6.25
N MET A 719 -6.86 -28.10 -7.16
CA MET A 719 -7.91 -28.30 -8.16
C MET A 719 -7.33 -28.91 -9.43
N THR A 720 -7.86 -30.05 -9.88
CA THR A 720 -7.36 -30.70 -11.11
C THR A 720 -8.41 -31.53 -11.85
N ASN A 721 -8.14 -31.79 -13.12
CA ASN A 721 -8.88 -32.69 -14.01
C ASN A 721 -8.13 -34.01 -14.26
N HIS A 722 -6.86 -34.10 -13.87
CA HIS A 722 -6.05 -35.32 -13.94
C HIS A 722 -5.47 -35.62 -12.55
N LYS A 723 -5.78 -36.80 -11.98
CA LYS A 723 -5.22 -37.22 -10.68
C LYS A 723 -3.68 -37.34 -10.83
N PRO A 724 -2.87 -36.59 -10.06
CA PRO A 724 -1.42 -36.56 -10.25
C PRO A 724 -0.76 -37.88 -9.79
N ILE A 725 0.50 -38.08 -10.14
CA ILE A 725 1.28 -39.26 -9.76
C ILE A 725 1.88 -39.06 -8.36
N ILE A 726 1.71 -40.05 -7.48
CA ILE A 726 2.15 -39.98 -6.08
C ILE A 726 3.14 -41.12 -5.79
N ASN A 727 4.43 -40.81 -5.98
CA ASN A 727 5.55 -41.76 -5.91
C ASN A 727 5.96 -42.15 -4.47
N SER A 728 5.01 -42.40 -3.57
CA SER A 728 5.30 -42.87 -2.21
C SER A 728 4.50 -44.11 -1.83
N LYS A 729 5.15 -45.05 -1.15
CA LYS A 729 4.52 -46.24 -0.55
C LYS A 729 4.24 -46.07 0.95
N GLU A 730 4.75 -45.00 1.55
CA GLU A 730 4.63 -44.73 2.99
C GLU A 730 3.19 -44.39 3.38
N GLN A 731 2.67 -45.01 4.44
CA GLN A 731 1.33 -44.73 4.95
C GLN A 731 1.15 -43.24 5.27
N ALA A 732 2.11 -42.63 5.97
CA ALA A 732 2.12 -41.21 6.35
C ALA A 732 2.18 -40.19 5.18
N ALA A 733 2.32 -40.65 3.93
CA ALA A 733 2.09 -39.82 2.74
C ALA A 733 0.63 -39.90 2.26
N TRP A 734 0.02 -41.09 2.36
CA TRP A 734 -1.37 -41.35 1.99
C TRP A 734 -2.38 -40.90 3.06
N ASP A 735 -2.03 -40.95 4.33
CA ASP A 735 -2.86 -40.43 5.45
C ASP A 735 -3.16 -38.94 5.32
N ARG A 736 -2.30 -38.19 4.61
CA ARG A 736 -2.46 -36.75 4.35
C ARG A 736 -3.37 -36.46 3.16
N ILE A 737 -3.57 -37.41 2.25
CA ILE A 737 -4.26 -37.15 0.97
C ILE A 737 -5.77 -37.27 1.19
N CYS A 738 -6.52 -36.29 0.71
CA CYS A 738 -7.98 -36.30 0.74
C CYS A 738 -8.52 -36.02 -0.67
N LEU A 739 -9.00 -37.06 -1.35
CA LEU A 739 -9.53 -36.98 -2.71
C LEU A 739 -11.05 -36.81 -2.71
N ILE A 740 -11.51 -35.62 -3.09
CA ILE A 740 -12.92 -35.30 -3.28
C ILE A 740 -13.21 -35.26 -4.78
N ASP A 741 -14.06 -36.18 -5.26
CA ASP A 741 -14.40 -36.33 -6.67
C ASP A 741 -15.70 -35.57 -6.99
N PHE A 742 -15.63 -34.60 -7.92
CA PHE A 742 -16.74 -33.78 -8.41
C PHE A 742 -17.24 -34.35 -9.74
N SER A 743 -18.20 -35.27 -9.67
CA SER A 743 -18.76 -36.01 -10.80
C SER A 743 -19.85 -35.27 -11.59
N MET A 744 -20.39 -34.18 -11.04
CA MET A 744 -21.47 -33.37 -11.62
C MET A 744 -20.95 -32.35 -12.64
N ARG A 745 -21.73 -32.04 -13.68
CA ARG A 745 -21.39 -31.07 -14.73
C ARG A 745 -22.48 -30.05 -14.99
N PHE A 746 -22.10 -28.78 -15.18
CA PHE A 746 -23.02 -27.67 -15.40
C PHE A 746 -23.05 -27.23 -16.87
N VAL A 747 -24.21 -27.41 -17.51
CA VAL A 747 -24.44 -27.15 -18.94
C VAL A 747 -25.72 -26.35 -19.17
N ASP A 748 -25.83 -25.69 -20.32
CA ASP A 748 -27.02 -24.92 -20.67
C ASP A 748 -28.27 -25.81 -20.91
N HIS A 749 -28.08 -27.07 -21.36
CA HIS A 749 -29.14 -28.04 -21.63
C HIS A 749 -28.74 -29.44 -21.12
N PRO A 750 -29.09 -29.82 -19.87
CA PRO A 750 -28.76 -31.14 -19.32
C PRO A 750 -29.45 -32.28 -20.07
N GLN A 751 -28.72 -33.35 -20.38
CA GLN A 751 -29.25 -34.57 -20.99
C GLN A 751 -28.89 -35.84 -20.19
N GLN A 752 -27.79 -35.80 -19.42
CA GLN A 752 -27.31 -36.94 -18.62
C GLN A 752 -27.64 -36.77 -17.11
N GLU A 753 -27.67 -37.88 -16.35
CA GLU A 753 -28.00 -37.87 -14.92
C GLU A 753 -26.99 -37.06 -14.08
N ASN A 754 -25.73 -37.01 -14.51
CA ASN A 754 -24.66 -36.20 -13.93
C ASN A 754 -24.64 -34.74 -14.45
N GLU A 755 -25.59 -34.29 -15.27
CA GLU A 755 -25.68 -32.92 -15.76
C GLU A 755 -26.72 -32.08 -14.99
N ARG A 756 -26.41 -30.79 -14.77
CA ARG A 756 -27.26 -29.80 -14.10
C ARG A 756 -27.33 -28.50 -14.90
N PRO A 757 -28.44 -27.75 -14.85
CA PRO A 757 -28.59 -26.51 -15.59
C PRO A 757 -27.62 -25.45 -15.07
N ARG A 758 -26.92 -24.77 -15.98
CA ARG A 758 -25.97 -23.72 -15.61
C ARG A 758 -26.68 -22.43 -15.19
N ASP A 759 -26.64 -22.13 -13.90
CA ASP A 759 -26.92 -20.79 -13.36
C ASP A 759 -25.84 -19.79 -13.84
N LYS A 760 -26.28 -18.70 -14.49
CA LYS A 760 -25.41 -17.64 -15.03
C LYS A 760 -25.25 -16.46 -14.06
N LYS A 761 -26.01 -16.42 -12.97
CA LYS A 761 -25.94 -15.43 -11.88
C LYS A 761 -25.32 -16.01 -10.60
N LEU A 762 -24.90 -17.27 -10.58
CA LEU A 762 -24.39 -17.93 -9.38
C LEU A 762 -23.30 -17.14 -8.65
N GLU A 763 -22.27 -16.64 -9.34
CA GLU A 763 -21.21 -15.82 -8.70
C GLU A 763 -21.73 -14.48 -8.13
N GLU A 764 -22.84 -13.95 -8.67
CA GLU A 764 -23.53 -12.72 -8.20
C GLU A 764 -24.30 -13.01 -6.90
N THR A 765 -25.02 -14.14 -6.84
CA THR A 765 -25.84 -14.54 -5.69
C THR A 765 -25.00 -15.06 -4.52
N LEU A 766 -23.94 -15.84 -4.77
CA LEU A 766 -23.03 -16.29 -3.71
C LEU A 766 -22.27 -15.10 -3.07
N TYR A 767 -21.95 -14.06 -3.83
CA TYR A 767 -21.34 -12.84 -3.29
C TYR A 767 -22.30 -12.04 -2.38
N ALA A 768 -23.61 -12.08 -2.67
CA ALA A 768 -24.61 -11.49 -1.78
C ALA A 768 -24.66 -12.24 -0.44
N GLU A 769 -24.62 -13.57 -0.46
CA GLU A 769 -24.67 -14.44 0.73
C GLU A 769 -23.36 -14.55 1.52
N ARG A 770 -22.28 -13.84 1.12
CA ARG A 770 -20.91 -13.98 1.69
C ARG A 770 -20.83 -14.03 3.22
N SER A 771 -21.62 -13.24 3.95
CA SER A 771 -21.64 -13.26 5.44
C SER A 771 -22.30 -14.52 6.01
N GLY A 772 -23.30 -15.07 5.32
CA GLY A 772 -23.86 -16.39 5.61
C GLY A 772 -22.89 -17.52 5.29
N ILE A 773 -22.10 -17.40 4.21
CA ILE A 773 -21.03 -18.35 3.90
C ILE A 773 -19.92 -18.29 4.96
N LEU A 774 -19.56 -17.10 5.47
CA LEU A 774 -18.62 -16.96 6.59
C LEU A 774 -19.19 -17.61 7.87
N ALA A 775 -20.48 -17.45 8.14
CA ALA A 775 -21.15 -18.14 9.24
C ALA A 775 -21.16 -19.66 9.04
N TRP A 776 -21.41 -20.16 7.82
CA TRP A 776 -21.35 -21.58 7.46
C TRP A 776 -19.95 -22.20 7.67
N LEU A 777 -18.89 -21.46 7.33
CA LEU A 777 -17.50 -21.85 7.62
C LEU A 777 -17.24 -21.88 9.13
N MET A 778 -17.74 -20.90 9.89
CA MET A 778 -17.62 -20.88 11.35
C MET A 778 -18.38 -22.04 12.01
N ARG A 779 -19.60 -22.36 11.54
CA ARG A 779 -20.36 -23.57 11.94
C ARG A 779 -19.51 -24.83 11.70
N GLY A 780 -18.83 -24.92 10.57
CA GLY A 780 -17.87 -25.99 10.25
C GLY A 780 -16.64 -26.05 11.16
N CYS A 781 -16.07 -24.90 11.55
CA CYS A 781 -14.93 -24.83 12.46
C CYS A 781 -15.31 -25.38 13.85
N LEU A 782 -16.50 -25.04 14.36
CA LEU A 782 -17.01 -25.56 15.63
C LEU A 782 -17.33 -27.07 15.56
N GLN A 783 -17.87 -27.56 14.44
CA GLN A 783 -18.06 -28.99 14.20
C GLN A 783 -16.72 -29.74 14.19
N TRP A 784 -15.75 -29.30 13.36
CA TRP A 784 -14.41 -29.90 13.28
C TRP A 784 -13.73 -29.96 14.65
N LYS A 785 -13.77 -28.88 15.43
CA LYS A 785 -13.21 -28.83 16.78
C LYS A 785 -13.85 -29.84 17.76
N LYS A 786 -15.09 -30.29 17.49
CA LYS A 786 -15.83 -31.24 18.33
C LYS A 786 -15.57 -32.72 17.97
N GLU A 787 -15.46 -33.04 16.68
CA GLU A 787 -15.44 -34.44 16.18
C GLU A 787 -14.31 -34.74 15.17
N GLY A 788 -13.37 -33.81 15.00
CA GLY A 788 -12.31 -33.87 13.99
C GLY A 788 -12.86 -33.69 12.57
N LEU A 789 -12.03 -33.97 11.56
CA LEU A 789 -12.51 -33.97 10.17
C LEU A 789 -13.56 -35.06 9.89
N ASN A 790 -13.44 -36.23 10.54
CA ASN A 790 -14.34 -37.39 10.39
C ASN A 790 -14.65 -37.69 8.90
N ILE A 791 -13.62 -38.17 8.19
CA ILE A 791 -13.62 -38.33 6.72
C ILE A 791 -14.65 -39.41 6.30
N PRO A 792 -15.63 -39.12 5.43
CA PRO A 792 -16.65 -40.08 5.00
C PRO A 792 -16.09 -41.31 4.30
N THR A 793 -16.81 -42.43 4.39
CA THR A 793 -16.48 -43.71 3.74
C THR A 793 -16.26 -43.58 2.24
N ALA A 794 -17.05 -42.78 1.53
CA ALA A 794 -16.88 -42.48 0.11
C ALA A 794 -15.50 -41.86 -0.21
N VAL A 795 -15.05 -40.89 0.59
CA VAL A 795 -13.74 -40.23 0.44
C VAL A 795 -12.60 -41.21 0.80
N GLN A 796 -12.79 -42.06 1.82
CA GLN A 796 -11.84 -43.13 2.16
C GLN A 796 -11.73 -44.16 1.01
N ALA A 797 -12.85 -44.53 0.37
CA ALA A 797 -12.88 -45.42 -0.78
C ALA A 797 -12.17 -44.81 -2.00
N ASN A 798 -12.45 -43.54 -2.33
CA ASN A 798 -11.77 -42.80 -3.39
C ASN A 798 -10.24 -42.75 -3.17
N ASN A 799 -9.80 -42.43 -1.95
CA ASN A 799 -8.39 -42.49 -1.55
C ASN A 799 -7.77 -43.89 -1.75
N THR A 800 -8.50 -44.94 -1.35
CA THR A 800 -8.06 -46.34 -1.46
C THR A 800 -7.92 -46.78 -2.91
N GLN A 801 -8.92 -46.48 -3.75
CA GLN A 801 -8.91 -46.76 -5.18
C GLN A 801 -7.80 -45.98 -5.89
N TYR A 802 -7.62 -44.70 -5.55
CA TYR A 802 -6.56 -43.86 -6.10
C TYR A 802 -5.17 -44.39 -5.75
N ARG A 803 -4.94 -44.82 -4.51
CA ARG A 803 -3.69 -45.48 -4.10
C ARG A 803 -3.44 -46.78 -4.88
N ALA A 804 -4.45 -47.61 -5.07
CA ALA A 804 -4.35 -48.80 -5.92
C ALA A 804 -4.09 -48.46 -7.40
N ALA A 805 -4.57 -47.32 -7.89
CA ALA A 805 -4.28 -46.81 -9.23
C ALA A 805 -2.81 -46.33 -9.41
N GLN A 806 -2.06 -46.12 -8.32
CA GLN A 806 -0.65 -45.69 -8.36
C GLN A 806 0.39 -46.84 -8.27
N ASP A 807 0.00 -48.10 -8.04
CA ASP A 807 0.96 -49.23 -8.05
C ASP A 807 0.84 -50.08 -9.33
N PRO A 808 1.61 -49.79 -10.39
CA PRO A 808 1.52 -50.50 -11.67
C PRO A 808 1.99 -51.96 -11.59
N ILE A 809 2.71 -52.35 -10.54
CA ILE A 809 3.09 -53.76 -10.33
C ILE A 809 1.91 -54.53 -9.74
N GLU A 810 1.14 -53.93 -8.82
CA GLU A 810 -0.07 -54.58 -8.28
C GLU A 810 -1.15 -54.75 -9.33
N GLN A 811 -1.31 -53.76 -10.22
CA GLN A 811 -2.17 -53.86 -11.40
C GLN A 811 -1.72 -55.00 -12.31
N PHE A 812 -0.45 -55.03 -12.71
CA PHE A 812 0.11 -56.14 -13.50
C PHE A 812 -0.06 -57.52 -12.85
N ILE A 813 0.11 -57.62 -11.52
CA ILE A 813 -0.13 -58.87 -10.79
C ILE A 813 -1.59 -59.29 -10.92
N ARG A 814 -2.53 -58.40 -10.60
CA ARG A 814 -3.97 -58.65 -10.68
C ARG A 814 -4.44 -58.99 -12.11
N ASP A 815 -3.90 -58.31 -13.11
CA ASP A 815 -4.41 -58.34 -14.49
C ASP A 815 -3.75 -59.42 -15.36
N ARG A 816 -2.53 -59.86 -15.02
CA ARG A 816 -1.74 -60.81 -15.81
C ARG A 816 -1.17 -62.00 -15.02
N CYS A 817 -1.24 -62.02 -13.69
CA CYS A 817 -0.59 -63.02 -12.84
C CYS A 817 -1.54 -63.80 -11.93
N THR A 818 -1.11 -65.00 -11.53
CA THR A 818 -1.77 -65.81 -10.51
C THR A 818 -0.85 -65.95 -9.30
N ILE A 819 -1.39 -65.71 -8.10
CA ILE A 819 -0.68 -65.92 -6.83
C ILE A 819 -1.04 -67.32 -6.31
N ALA A 820 -0.05 -68.21 -6.20
CA ALA A 820 -0.22 -69.53 -5.61
C ALA A 820 1.11 -70.05 -5.05
N PRO A 821 1.16 -70.70 -3.86
CA PRO A 821 2.42 -71.06 -3.19
C PRO A 821 3.37 -71.96 -3.99
N GLN A 822 2.85 -72.73 -4.95
CA GLN A 822 3.63 -73.67 -5.79
C GLN A 822 3.99 -73.07 -7.17
N SER A 823 3.59 -71.84 -7.48
CA SER A 823 3.93 -71.18 -8.75
C SER A 823 5.35 -70.62 -8.72
N GLU A 824 6.13 -70.95 -9.73
CA GLU A 824 7.46 -70.38 -9.98
C GLU A 824 7.52 -69.76 -11.39
N ILE A 825 8.18 -68.60 -11.55
CA ILE A 825 8.41 -68.01 -12.86
C ILE A 825 9.77 -67.31 -12.97
N LYS A 826 10.40 -67.41 -14.14
CA LYS A 826 11.66 -66.71 -14.45
C LYS A 826 11.45 -65.19 -14.46
N ALA A 827 12.32 -64.47 -13.76
CA ALA A 827 12.23 -63.02 -13.59
C ALA A 827 12.20 -62.25 -14.91
N SER A 828 12.93 -62.70 -15.94
CA SER A 828 12.94 -62.10 -17.28
C SER A 828 11.67 -62.36 -18.10
N ILE A 829 11.02 -63.51 -17.91
CA ILE A 829 9.73 -63.82 -18.57
C ILE A 829 8.64 -62.96 -17.96
N LEU A 830 8.56 -62.93 -16.63
CA LEU A 830 7.59 -62.10 -15.91
C LEU A 830 7.78 -60.60 -16.23
N TYR A 831 9.03 -60.13 -16.31
CA TYR A 831 9.33 -58.74 -16.67
C TYR A 831 8.95 -58.38 -18.12
N SER A 832 9.23 -59.24 -19.11
CA SER A 832 8.84 -58.98 -20.50
C SER A 832 7.32 -59.08 -20.74
N HIS A 833 6.58 -59.74 -19.84
CA HIS A 833 5.12 -59.64 -19.79
C HIS A 833 4.64 -58.36 -19.09
N TYR A 834 5.37 -57.86 -18.09
CA TYR A 834 5.11 -56.55 -17.48
C TYR A 834 5.34 -55.41 -18.49
N GLU A 835 6.43 -55.42 -19.26
CA GLU A 835 6.68 -54.42 -20.31
C GLU A 835 5.53 -54.38 -21.33
N ARG A 836 5.13 -55.53 -21.89
CA ARG A 836 3.98 -55.59 -22.82
C ARG A 836 2.67 -55.12 -22.20
N TRP A 837 2.33 -55.58 -20.99
CA TRP A 837 1.12 -55.11 -20.30
C TRP A 837 1.18 -53.61 -20.00
N HIS A 838 2.37 -53.06 -19.73
CA HIS A 838 2.56 -51.64 -19.52
C HIS A 838 2.30 -50.87 -20.81
N ASP A 839 2.90 -51.29 -21.93
CA ASP A 839 2.69 -50.69 -23.25
C ASP A 839 1.22 -50.83 -23.72
N ASP A 840 0.55 -51.94 -23.38
CA ASP A 840 -0.88 -52.21 -23.64
C ASP A 840 -1.83 -51.27 -22.84
N ASN A 841 -1.47 -50.87 -21.62
CA ASN A 841 -2.41 -50.27 -20.64
C ASN A 841 -2.01 -48.88 -20.10
N ARG A 842 -0.80 -48.38 -20.39
CA ARG A 842 -0.25 -47.17 -19.75
C ARG A 842 0.60 -46.34 -20.71
N THR A 843 0.50 -45.02 -20.59
CA THR A 843 1.19 -44.05 -21.45
C THR A 843 2.52 -43.53 -20.88
N ASP A 844 2.89 -43.92 -19.65
CA ASP A 844 4.20 -43.63 -19.06
C ASP A 844 5.25 -44.71 -19.42
N ARG A 845 6.51 -44.53 -19.01
CA ARG A 845 7.58 -45.53 -19.28
C ARG A 845 7.57 -46.65 -18.23
N PRO A 846 7.69 -47.92 -18.63
CA PRO A 846 7.76 -49.03 -17.68
C PRO A 846 8.93 -48.91 -16.71
N LEU A 847 8.76 -49.42 -15.49
CA LEU A 847 9.83 -49.56 -14.51
C LEU A 847 10.93 -50.47 -15.07
N SER A 848 12.18 -50.00 -15.14
CA SER A 848 13.31 -50.82 -15.60
C SER A 848 13.39 -52.17 -14.86
N LEU A 849 13.91 -53.22 -15.52
CA LEU A 849 14.12 -54.57 -14.98
C LEU A 849 14.70 -54.59 -13.55
N LYS A 850 15.62 -53.68 -13.23
CA LYS A 850 16.18 -53.55 -11.87
C LYS A 850 15.16 -53.01 -10.87
N ALA A 851 14.43 -51.95 -11.21
CA ALA A 851 13.40 -51.36 -10.36
C ALA A 851 12.20 -52.29 -10.17
N PHE A 852 11.66 -52.85 -11.27
CA PHE A 852 10.62 -53.89 -11.24
C PHE A 852 11.05 -55.07 -10.35
N GLY A 853 12.27 -55.57 -10.57
CA GLY A 853 12.82 -56.67 -9.78
C GLY A 853 12.99 -56.35 -8.30
N THR A 854 13.40 -55.12 -7.94
CA THR A 854 13.52 -54.66 -6.55
C THR A 854 12.15 -54.57 -5.87
N GLU A 855 11.12 -54.04 -6.54
CA GLU A 855 9.79 -53.94 -5.96
C GLU A 855 9.10 -55.30 -5.83
N LEU A 856 9.19 -56.17 -6.85
CA LEU A 856 8.55 -57.48 -6.82
C LEU A 856 9.18 -58.40 -5.76
N SER A 857 10.48 -58.27 -5.50
CA SER A 857 11.19 -59.00 -4.43
C SER A 857 10.72 -58.62 -3.01
N LYS A 858 9.88 -57.59 -2.85
CA LYS A 858 9.23 -57.26 -1.56
C LYS A 858 7.93 -58.03 -1.33
N ARG A 859 7.36 -58.62 -2.39
CA ARG A 859 6.08 -59.37 -2.37
C ARG A 859 6.28 -60.88 -2.53
N PHE A 860 7.32 -61.29 -3.26
CA PHE A 860 7.58 -62.69 -3.62
C PHE A 860 9.04 -63.08 -3.36
N GLU A 861 9.27 -64.30 -2.87
CA GLU A 861 10.62 -64.83 -2.67
C GLU A 861 11.35 -64.92 -4.01
N LYS A 862 12.58 -64.38 -4.07
CA LYS A 862 13.43 -64.41 -5.25
C LYS A 862 14.60 -65.35 -5.04
N MET A 863 14.68 -66.41 -5.84
CA MET A 863 15.79 -67.36 -5.81
C MET A 863 16.67 -67.24 -7.06
N HIS A 864 17.95 -67.58 -6.91
CA HIS A 864 18.88 -67.73 -8.03
C HIS A 864 19.09 -69.21 -8.36
N THR A 865 18.87 -69.58 -9.63
CA THR A 865 19.10 -70.93 -10.15
C THR A 865 20.18 -70.91 -11.23
N THR A 866 20.69 -72.09 -11.61
CA THR A 866 21.57 -72.28 -12.78
C THR A 866 20.94 -71.82 -14.10
N PHE A 867 19.62 -71.60 -14.15
CA PHE A 867 18.88 -71.14 -15.33
C PHE A 867 18.35 -69.70 -15.23
N GLY A 868 18.89 -68.92 -14.27
CA GLY A 868 18.54 -67.53 -14.00
C GLY A 868 17.80 -67.32 -12.67
N ALA A 869 17.41 -66.07 -12.41
CA ALA A 869 16.59 -65.74 -11.24
C ALA A 869 15.11 -66.09 -11.47
N ILE A 870 14.47 -66.64 -10.44
CA ILE A 870 13.03 -66.96 -10.41
C ILE A 870 12.36 -66.26 -9.23
N TYR A 871 11.05 -66.05 -9.33
CA TYR A 871 10.18 -65.69 -8.21
C TYR A 871 9.29 -66.88 -7.86
N ARG A 872 9.03 -67.07 -6.56
CA ARG A 872 8.12 -68.09 -6.02
C ARG A 872 6.84 -67.45 -5.47
N GLY A 873 5.74 -68.19 -5.51
CA GLY A 873 4.42 -67.71 -5.09
C GLY A 873 3.64 -67.00 -6.20
N ILE A 874 4.21 -66.85 -7.39
CA ILE A 874 3.63 -66.10 -8.52
C ILE A 874 3.93 -66.80 -9.86
N GLY A 875 2.94 -66.82 -10.74
CA GLY A 875 3.06 -67.18 -12.16
C GLY A 875 2.22 -66.23 -13.03
N LEU A 876 2.31 -66.36 -14.35
CA LEU A 876 1.38 -65.69 -15.28
C LEU A 876 0.07 -66.48 -15.37
N TYR A 877 -1.05 -65.81 -15.68
CA TYR A 877 -2.30 -66.50 -16.02
C TYR A 877 -2.08 -67.43 -17.22
N SER A 878 -2.48 -68.69 -17.09
CA SER A 878 -2.52 -69.66 -18.18
C SER A 878 -3.94 -69.72 -18.77
N PRO A 879 -4.16 -69.49 -20.07
CA PRO A 879 -5.51 -69.45 -20.69
C PRO A 879 -6.31 -70.77 -20.71
N ASN A 880 -5.93 -71.79 -19.91
CA ASN A 880 -6.45 -73.15 -19.98
C ASN A 880 -7.21 -73.61 -18.71
N HIS A 881 -7.58 -72.71 -17.80
CA HIS A 881 -8.58 -72.94 -16.75
C HIS A 881 -9.62 -71.80 -16.73
N ASP A 882 -10.83 -72.13 -16.27
CA ASP A 882 -11.97 -71.24 -16.04
C ASP A 882 -12.57 -70.49 -17.25
N ALA A 883 -12.69 -71.19 -18.38
CA ALA A 883 -13.75 -70.92 -19.37
C ALA A 883 -15.15 -71.29 -18.81
N ARG A 884 -15.59 -70.63 -17.72
CA ARG A 884 -16.87 -70.97 -17.04
C ARG A 884 -17.50 -69.88 -16.14
N ARG A 885 -17.61 -68.63 -16.62
CA ARG A 885 -18.57 -67.67 -16.05
C ARG A 885 -19.19 -66.73 -17.09
N VAL A 886 -20.33 -67.20 -17.62
CA VAL A 886 -21.53 -66.44 -18.03
C VAL A 886 -21.31 -64.99 -18.46
N GLU A 887 -21.35 -64.77 -19.78
CA GLU A 887 -21.88 -63.52 -20.35
C GLU A 887 -23.42 -63.54 -20.23
N ASP A 888 -24.02 -62.38 -19.97
CA ASP A 888 -25.47 -62.14 -20.04
C ASP A 888 -25.72 -60.71 -20.56
N SER A 889 -26.96 -60.37 -20.90
CA SER A 889 -27.40 -59.17 -21.63
C SER A 889 -26.96 -59.10 -23.10
N ALA A 890 -27.78 -59.76 -23.94
CA ALA A 890 -27.72 -59.70 -25.39
C ALA A 890 -28.00 -58.30 -25.98
N GLN A 891 -27.60 -58.10 -27.24
CA GLN A 891 -28.35 -57.26 -28.19
C GLN A 891 -28.28 -57.83 -29.61
N THR A 892 -29.41 -57.79 -30.32
CA THR A 892 -29.61 -58.16 -31.73
C THR A 892 -30.69 -57.23 -32.33
N PRO A 893 -30.96 -57.20 -33.66
CA PRO A 893 -30.18 -56.32 -34.54
C PRO A 893 -30.99 -55.55 -35.61
N GLU A 894 -30.54 -54.35 -36.00
CA GLU A 894 -30.98 -53.63 -37.21
C GLU A 894 -29.74 -53.04 -37.92
N THR A 895 -29.21 -53.69 -38.96
CA THR A 895 -29.56 -53.64 -40.40
C THR A 895 -29.07 -52.39 -41.14
N ASP A 896 -28.27 -52.62 -42.19
CA ASP A 896 -27.72 -51.59 -43.08
C ASP A 896 -28.78 -50.73 -43.79
N ASN A 897 -28.38 -49.53 -44.22
CA ASN A 897 -28.52 -49.17 -45.65
C ASN A 897 -27.61 -48.01 -46.11
N HIS A 898 -27.47 -47.93 -47.43
CA HIS A 898 -26.76 -46.96 -48.27
C HIS A 898 -26.87 -45.47 -47.83
N THR A 899 -25.97 -44.55 -48.19
CA THR A 899 -25.51 -44.31 -49.58
C THR A 899 -24.17 -43.55 -49.71
N SER A 900 -23.56 -43.69 -50.89
CA SER A 900 -22.22 -43.25 -51.35
C SER A 900 -21.96 -41.74 -51.53
N MET A 901 -20.69 -41.44 -51.84
CA MET A 901 -20.12 -40.25 -52.53
C MET A 901 -19.65 -39.08 -51.64
N LYS A 902 -18.52 -38.41 -51.92
CA LYS A 902 -17.38 -38.69 -52.83
C LYS A 902 -16.21 -37.74 -52.51
N ASN A 903 -15.02 -38.10 -53.02
CA ASN A 903 -13.91 -37.19 -53.38
C ASN A 903 -13.17 -36.46 -52.24
N LYS A 904 -11.89 -36.08 -52.40
CA LYS A 904 -10.72 -36.63 -53.14
C LYS A 904 -9.52 -35.69 -52.91
N ASP A 905 -8.30 -36.22 -53.06
CA ASP A 905 -7.07 -35.49 -53.48
C ASP A 905 -6.49 -34.44 -52.48
N ASP A 906 -5.17 -34.23 -52.36
CA ASP A 906 -4.00 -34.97 -52.88
C ASP A 906 -2.73 -34.66 -52.03
N ASP A 907 -1.59 -35.29 -52.39
CA ASP A 907 -0.18 -34.96 -52.02
C ASP A 907 0.24 -35.00 -50.51
N GLY A 908 1.36 -35.60 -50.08
CA GLY A 908 2.37 -36.45 -50.74
C GLY A 908 3.80 -35.91 -50.68
N TYR A 909 4.75 -36.64 -50.03
CA TYR A 909 6.16 -36.83 -50.46
C TYR A 909 6.97 -37.73 -49.48
N ASP A 910 7.90 -38.55 -50.03
CA ASP A 910 9.07 -39.31 -49.50
C ASP A 910 9.20 -39.79 -48.03
N GLY A 911 9.80 -40.97 -47.74
CA GLY A 911 10.35 -42.01 -48.63
C GLY A 911 11.32 -43.00 -47.95
N TYR A 912 11.54 -44.17 -48.59
CA TYR A 912 12.47 -45.28 -48.24
C TYR A 912 12.22 -46.02 -46.89
N ASP A 913 12.66 -47.27 -46.67
CA ASP A 913 12.81 -48.52 -47.47
C ASP A 913 13.14 -49.65 -46.46
N GLY A 914 13.06 -50.93 -46.84
CA GLY A 914 13.79 -52.01 -46.13
C GLY A 914 13.01 -53.25 -45.65
N SER A 915 12.76 -54.18 -46.58
CA SER A 915 12.73 -55.64 -46.36
C SER A 915 11.76 -56.31 -45.36
N SER A 916 10.84 -57.13 -45.90
CA SER A 916 10.33 -58.34 -45.21
C SER A 916 11.35 -59.50 -45.31
N PRO A 917 11.18 -60.60 -44.55
CA PRO A 917 10.57 -61.77 -45.22
C PRO A 917 9.67 -62.68 -44.36
N LYS A 918 8.53 -63.08 -44.96
CA LYS A 918 8.02 -64.46 -45.16
C LYS A 918 8.30 -65.50 -44.04
N LEU A 919 7.26 -65.95 -43.34
CA LEU A 919 6.39 -67.10 -43.68
C LEU A 919 7.08 -68.49 -43.63
N LEU A 920 6.50 -69.40 -42.86
CA LEU A 920 6.39 -70.81 -43.21
C LEU A 920 5.17 -71.47 -42.52
N ASN A 921 4.41 -72.25 -43.27
CA ASN A 921 3.25 -73.00 -42.78
C ASN A 921 3.68 -74.35 -42.18
N ILE A 922 2.79 -74.99 -41.41
CA ILE A 922 2.48 -76.43 -41.53
C ILE A 922 1.06 -76.67 -40.98
N THR A 923 0.41 -77.74 -41.44
CA THR A 923 -1.06 -77.87 -41.47
C THR A 923 -1.60 -79.09 -40.71
N SER A 924 -2.81 -78.95 -40.16
CA SER A 924 -3.90 -79.96 -40.10
C SER A 924 -3.64 -81.38 -39.55
N PHE A 925 -4.51 -81.88 -38.66
CA PHE A 925 -5.64 -82.74 -39.08
C PHE A 925 -6.70 -82.99 -37.98
N ASN A 926 -7.82 -83.59 -38.38
CA ASN A 926 -9.04 -83.88 -37.60
C ASN A 926 -8.83 -84.97 -36.52
N SER A 927 -9.71 -85.15 -35.52
CA SER A 927 -10.97 -85.89 -35.72
C SER A 927 -11.91 -85.95 -34.49
N SER A 928 -13.09 -86.51 -34.75
CA SER A 928 -14.31 -86.68 -33.92
C SER A 928 -14.10 -87.53 -32.62
N THR A 929 -15.07 -87.75 -31.71
CA THR A 929 -16.49 -88.16 -31.94
C THR A 929 -17.31 -88.17 -30.62
N GLN A 930 -18.64 -87.90 -30.68
CA GLN A 930 -19.80 -88.50 -29.94
C GLN A 930 -19.69 -88.92 -28.43
N ASN A 931 -20.73 -88.95 -27.58
CA ASN A 931 -22.20 -88.87 -27.72
C ASN A 931 -22.89 -88.70 -26.33
N LYS A 932 -24.11 -88.10 -26.27
CA LYS A 932 -25.25 -88.43 -25.34
C LYS A 932 -25.09 -88.30 -23.80
N SER A 933 -26.13 -88.14 -22.94
CA SER A 933 -27.55 -87.71 -23.07
C SER A 933 -28.27 -87.67 -21.68
N PHE A 934 -29.46 -87.04 -21.62
CA PHE A 934 -30.57 -87.15 -20.63
C PHE A 934 -30.80 -86.05 -19.55
N MET A 935 -32.05 -86.08 -19.01
CA MET A 935 -32.83 -85.04 -18.30
C MET A 935 -32.74 -85.22 -16.75
N HIS A 936 -33.28 -84.38 -15.84
CA HIS A 936 -34.53 -83.59 -15.81
C HIS A 936 -34.49 -82.37 -14.84
N ASN A 937 -35.45 -81.46 -15.00
CA ASN A 937 -35.91 -80.38 -14.09
C ASN A 937 -36.97 -80.96 -13.08
N PRO A 938 -37.61 -80.26 -12.10
CA PRO A 938 -37.74 -78.80 -11.90
C PRO A 938 -37.79 -78.22 -10.45
N SER A 939 -38.01 -76.89 -10.37
CA SER A 939 -38.80 -76.12 -9.37
C SER A 939 -38.12 -75.28 -8.27
N TYR A 940 -38.62 -74.03 -8.17
CA TYR A 940 -38.39 -72.98 -7.15
C TYR A 940 -39.35 -73.13 -5.93
N PRO A 941 -39.12 -72.48 -4.76
CA PRO A 941 -39.63 -71.10 -4.50
C PRO A 941 -38.71 -70.21 -3.60
N SER A 942 -39.26 -69.11 -3.07
CA SER A 942 -38.59 -67.89 -2.55
C SER A 942 -38.69 -67.63 -1.03
N TYR A 943 -37.86 -66.69 -0.54
CA TYR A 943 -37.96 -65.79 0.65
C TYR A 943 -38.95 -66.07 1.82
N PRO A 944 -38.50 -65.78 3.05
CA PRO A 944 -39.33 -65.14 4.08
C PRO A 944 -38.70 -63.88 4.74
N SER A 945 -39.45 -63.24 5.65
CA SER A 945 -39.09 -62.07 6.48
C SER A 945 -39.70 -62.19 7.90
N VAL A 946 -39.88 -61.09 8.67
CA VAL A 946 -40.42 -60.94 10.06
C VAL A 946 -39.61 -61.61 11.20
N THR A 947 -39.68 -61.23 12.50
CA THR A 947 -40.62 -60.37 13.30
C THR A 947 -39.90 -59.65 14.47
N GLU A 948 -40.63 -58.88 15.30
CA GLU A 948 -40.18 -58.23 16.56
C GLU A 948 -40.53 -59.03 17.85
N GLU A 949 -40.12 -58.49 19.02
CA GLU A 949 -40.50 -58.77 20.43
C GLU A 949 -40.20 -60.15 21.11
N GLU A 950 -39.41 -60.11 22.21
CA GLU A 950 -39.81 -60.46 23.61
C GLU A 950 -38.66 -60.16 24.61
N ALA A 951 -38.87 -60.31 25.94
CA ALA A 951 -37.98 -59.77 26.99
C ALA A 951 -37.88 -60.58 28.31
N ALA A 952 -36.98 -60.14 29.23
CA ALA A 952 -36.65 -60.70 30.57
C ALA A 952 -35.81 -62.01 30.58
N GLU A 953 -34.99 -62.36 31.58
CA GLU A 953 -35.04 -62.14 33.05
C GLU A 953 -33.64 -62.02 33.74
N ILE A 954 -33.60 -61.38 34.93
CA ILE A 954 -32.83 -61.69 36.18
C ILE A 954 -31.26 -61.81 36.09
N GLU A 955 -30.41 -61.20 36.93
CA GLU A 955 -30.49 -60.56 38.29
C GLU A 955 -29.72 -59.20 38.28
N GLY A 956 -29.47 -58.41 39.34
CA GLY A 956 -29.64 -58.58 40.79
C GLY A 956 -29.20 -57.36 41.64
N ASP A 957 -29.00 -57.59 42.95
CA ASP A 957 -28.65 -56.65 44.03
C ASP A 957 -27.20 -56.08 43.99
N THR A 958 -26.75 -54.96 44.59
CA THR A 958 -27.27 -53.74 45.31
C THR A 958 -26.06 -52.73 45.42
N LEU A 959 -25.91 -51.64 46.22
CA LEU A 959 -26.63 -50.94 47.33
C LEU A 959 -26.10 -49.48 47.54
N ASN A 960 -26.93 -48.43 47.43
CA ASN A 960 -26.75 -47.02 47.92
C ASN A 960 -25.52 -46.18 47.39
N VAL A 961 -25.42 -44.84 47.55
CA VAL A 961 -26.06 -43.84 48.45
C VAL A 961 -26.47 -42.54 47.69
N GLU A 962 -27.42 -41.80 48.26
CA GLU A 962 -27.97 -40.48 47.85
C GLU A 962 -26.99 -39.27 47.87
N PRO A 963 -27.35 -38.12 47.25
CA PRO A 963 -26.49 -36.94 47.12
C PRO A 963 -26.41 -36.06 48.38
N TYR A 964 -25.34 -35.26 48.49
CA TYR A 964 -25.15 -34.28 49.56
C TYR A 964 -24.76 -32.89 49.04
N SER A 965 -25.34 -31.87 49.69
CA SER A 965 -25.01 -30.45 49.57
C SER A 965 -24.45 -29.92 50.89
N VAL A 966 -23.45 -29.04 50.84
CA VAL A 966 -23.01 -27.99 51.83
C VAL A 966 -21.65 -27.50 51.30
N GLN A 967 -21.42 -26.24 50.91
CA GLN A 967 -21.49 -24.92 51.58
C GLN A 967 -20.23 -24.49 52.35
N ILE A 968 -19.73 -23.31 51.96
CA ILE A 968 -18.97 -22.30 52.73
C ILE A 968 -17.54 -22.68 53.15
N GLU A 969 -16.56 -21.94 52.62
CA GLU A 969 -15.72 -21.06 53.46
C GLU A 969 -15.19 -19.87 52.63
N THR A 970 -15.57 -18.67 53.03
CA THR A 970 -15.06 -17.38 52.51
C THR A 970 -14.54 -16.59 53.71
N ASP A 971 -13.23 -16.33 53.76
CA ASP A 971 -12.63 -15.52 54.84
C ASP A 971 -12.80 -14.02 54.53
N VAL A 972 -13.25 -13.24 55.52
CA VAL A 972 -13.58 -11.82 55.39
C VAL A 972 -13.26 -11.07 56.69
N SER A 973 -12.33 -10.12 56.61
CA SER A 973 -12.07 -9.10 57.62
C SER A 973 -11.30 -7.94 56.95
N GLN A 974 -11.54 -6.63 57.15
CA GLN A 974 -12.44 -5.85 58.02
C GLN A 974 -13.03 -4.68 57.17
N ILE A 975 -14.31 -4.26 57.29
CA ILE A 975 -14.91 -3.28 58.25
C ILE A 975 -14.17 -1.91 58.20
N GLU A 976 -14.79 -0.73 57.97
CA GLU A 976 -16.21 -0.30 57.79
C GLU A 976 -16.35 0.58 56.49
N GLU A 977 -17.16 1.64 56.24
CA GLU A 977 -18.10 2.47 57.02
C GLU A 977 -19.27 3.09 56.18
N ASN A 978 -20.43 3.26 56.83
CA ASN A 978 -21.60 4.16 56.67
C ASN A 978 -21.99 4.94 55.38
N THR A 979 -23.07 4.46 54.70
CA THR A 979 -24.45 5.07 54.51
C THR A 979 -24.70 6.52 53.95
N PRO A 980 -25.94 6.89 53.49
CA PRO A 980 -26.17 7.76 52.31
C PRO A 980 -27.00 9.06 52.62
N PRO A 981 -27.73 9.72 51.67
CA PRO A 981 -29.04 9.22 51.18
C PRO A 981 -29.50 9.62 49.73
N THR A 982 -30.58 8.96 49.27
CA THR A 982 -31.76 9.36 48.42
C THR A 982 -31.72 10.59 47.47
N GLU A 983 -32.50 10.71 46.37
CA GLU A 983 -33.98 10.57 46.27
C GLU A 983 -34.57 10.28 44.87
N THR A 984 -35.57 9.37 44.83
CA THR A 984 -36.80 9.38 43.99
C THR A 984 -36.75 9.30 42.44
N ASN A 985 -37.86 9.12 41.72
CA ASN A 985 -38.97 8.13 41.77
C ASN A 985 -39.94 8.40 40.58
N THR A 986 -40.69 7.40 40.07
CA THR A 986 -41.87 7.53 39.15
C THR A 986 -41.66 8.24 37.79
N SER A 987 -42.49 8.11 36.75
CA SER A 987 -43.45 7.07 36.31
C SER A 987 -43.82 7.28 34.82
N GLU A 988 -44.64 6.38 34.29
CA GLU A 988 -45.31 6.34 32.96
C GLU A 988 -45.89 7.67 32.42
N ILE A 989 -46.05 7.78 31.09
CA ILE A 989 -47.35 8.00 30.38
C ILE A 989 -47.17 8.05 28.83
N GLU A 990 -48.27 7.82 28.10
CA GLU A 990 -48.35 7.63 26.63
C GLU A 990 -48.49 8.93 25.78
N CYS A 991 -48.68 8.76 24.47
CA CYS A 991 -48.72 9.77 23.40
C CYS A 991 -49.86 10.82 23.49
N TYR A 992 -49.76 11.93 22.70
CA TYR A 992 -50.67 12.20 21.55
C TYR A 992 -50.35 13.51 20.75
N SER A 993 -50.29 13.38 19.40
CA SER A 993 -50.66 14.33 18.31
C SER A 993 -50.34 15.85 18.28
N VAL A 994 -49.60 16.27 17.23
CA VAL A 994 -49.74 17.40 16.22
C VAL A 994 -50.68 18.61 16.43
N PRO A 995 -50.56 19.76 15.69
CA PRO A 995 -49.62 20.17 14.61
C PRO A 995 -48.99 21.60 14.77
N ILE A 996 -48.28 22.13 13.75
CA ILE A 996 -48.56 23.45 13.08
C ILE A 996 -47.58 23.78 11.91
N GLU A 997 -48.19 24.08 10.75
CA GLU A 997 -47.86 25.02 9.64
C GLU A 997 -46.49 25.09 8.91
N THR A 998 -46.59 25.63 7.68
CA THR A 998 -45.56 25.82 6.65
C THR A 998 -45.39 27.30 6.32
N GLU A 999 -44.20 27.74 5.89
CA GLU A 999 -44.14 28.76 4.82
C GLU A 999 -42.84 28.71 3.99
N PHE A 1000 -42.91 29.23 2.76
CA PHE A 1000 -41.87 29.21 1.73
C PHE A 1000 -41.59 30.65 1.28
N SER A 1001 -40.53 31.30 1.79
CA SER A 1001 -40.10 32.60 1.25
C SER A 1001 -38.66 32.99 1.63
N GLU A 1002 -37.72 32.89 0.69
CA GLU A 1002 -36.96 34.02 0.15
C GLU A 1002 -36.05 33.55 -1.00
N ILE A 1003 -35.57 34.49 -1.83
CA ILE A 1003 -34.73 34.26 -3.03
C ILE A 1003 -35.45 33.60 -4.23
N GLU A 1004 -36.69 34.03 -4.50
CA GLU A 1004 -37.05 34.37 -5.89
C GLU A 1004 -36.83 35.88 -6.09
N ARG A 1005 -35.75 36.26 -6.80
CA ARG A 1005 -35.59 37.58 -7.46
C ARG A 1005 -34.29 37.64 -8.28
N ASN A 1006 -34.37 37.21 -9.53
CA ASN A 1006 -33.93 37.95 -10.73
C ASN A 1006 -33.93 37.02 -11.96
N ASN A 1007 -35.03 37.02 -12.70
CA ASN A 1007 -35.06 36.42 -14.04
C ASN A 1007 -34.14 37.21 -14.99
N VAL A 1008 -33.20 36.52 -15.63
CA VAL A 1008 -32.53 36.99 -16.85
C VAL A 1008 -32.53 35.83 -17.84
N PRO A 1009 -33.23 35.94 -18.98
CA PRO A 1009 -33.22 34.89 -20.00
C PRO A 1009 -31.90 34.91 -20.78
N ILE A 1010 -31.46 33.74 -21.23
CA ILE A 1010 -30.38 33.61 -22.22
C ILE A 1010 -31.00 32.94 -23.45
N GLU A 1011 -31.21 33.72 -24.51
CA GLU A 1011 -31.47 33.18 -25.84
C GLU A 1011 -30.20 32.50 -26.36
N ILE A 1012 -30.33 31.26 -26.84
CA ILE A 1012 -29.30 30.60 -27.63
C ILE A 1012 -29.76 30.65 -29.09
N VAL A 1013 -29.20 31.59 -29.85
CA VAL A 1013 -29.42 31.70 -31.29
C VAL A 1013 -28.64 30.57 -31.98
N VAL A 1014 -29.37 29.69 -32.67
CA VAL A 1014 -28.77 28.68 -33.56
C VAL A 1014 -28.52 29.31 -34.93
N THR A 1015 -27.32 29.10 -35.47
CA THR A 1015 -26.99 29.35 -36.88
C THR A 1015 -26.50 28.05 -37.50
N ASP A 1016 -27.29 27.47 -38.41
CA ASP A 1016 -26.87 26.36 -39.25
C ASP A 1016 -25.76 26.82 -40.21
N GLU A 1017 -24.68 26.05 -40.32
CA GLU A 1017 -23.87 26.00 -41.54
C GLU A 1017 -23.21 24.61 -41.71
N ASP A 1018 -23.12 24.16 -42.96
CA ASP A 1018 -22.50 22.91 -43.44
C ASP A 1018 -23.01 21.55 -42.90
N ILE A 1019 -24.26 21.26 -43.26
CA ILE A 1019 -24.75 19.90 -43.51
C ILE A 1019 -23.85 19.19 -44.53
N TYR A 1020 -23.41 17.96 -44.24
CA TYR A 1020 -22.93 17.01 -45.26
C TYR A 1020 -23.84 15.77 -45.34
N LYS A 1021 -24.30 15.44 -46.55
CA LYS A 1021 -25.09 14.23 -46.84
C LYS A 1021 -24.30 13.28 -47.74
N GLY A 1022 -24.44 11.99 -47.47
CA GLY A 1022 -24.03 10.89 -48.36
C GLY A 1022 -23.32 9.76 -47.60
N ASN A 1023 -23.64 8.48 -47.80
CA ASN A 1023 -24.71 7.88 -48.62
C ASN A 1023 -25.26 6.63 -47.92
N GLU A 1024 -26.48 6.23 -48.27
CA GLU A 1024 -27.00 4.90 -47.94
C GLU A 1024 -26.32 3.85 -48.84
N GLY A 1025 -25.93 2.69 -48.28
CA GLY A 1025 -25.28 1.63 -49.06
C GLY A 1025 -24.89 0.39 -48.24
N GLU A 1026 -25.40 -0.76 -48.70
CA GLU A 1026 -24.88 -2.13 -48.51
C GLU A 1026 -24.67 -2.68 -47.08
N GLN A 1027 -25.52 -3.65 -46.74
CA GLN A 1027 -25.12 -4.75 -45.85
C GLN A 1027 -24.22 -5.73 -46.62
N THR A 1028 -23.05 -6.06 -46.10
CA THR A 1028 -22.45 -7.42 -46.13
C THR A 1028 -21.18 -7.44 -45.27
N GLY A 1029 -20.82 -8.62 -44.74
CA GLY A 1029 -19.57 -8.81 -43.98
C GLY A 1029 -18.64 -9.78 -44.70
N VAL A 1030 -17.37 -9.40 -44.88
CA VAL A 1030 -16.30 -10.27 -45.43
C VAL A 1030 -15.01 -10.07 -44.64
N TRP A 1031 -14.18 -11.11 -44.63
CA TRP A 1031 -12.91 -11.24 -43.92
C TRP A 1031 -11.77 -10.51 -44.66
N CYS A 1032 -10.67 -10.23 -43.95
CA CYS A 1032 -9.39 -9.83 -44.57
C CYS A 1032 -8.25 -10.73 -44.07
N GLU A 1033 -7.63 -11.51 -44.97
CA GLU A 1033 -6.27 -12.02 -44.77
C GLU A 1033 -5.26 -10.89 -45.07
N GLY A 1034 -4.18 -10.81 -44.28
CA GLY A 1034 -3.00 -10.01 -44.62
C GLY A 1034 -1.95 -10.84 -45.36
N ARG A 1035 -1.37 -10.28 -46.43
CA ARG A 1035 -0.09 -10.74 -47.00
C ARG A 1035 0.94 -9.61 -46.89
N TRP A 1036 2.19 -10.00 -46.65
CA TRP A 1036 3.35 -9.14 -46.80
C TRP A 1036 4.48 -9.98 -47.42
N GLU A 1037 5.37 -9.34 -48.17
CA GLU A 1037 6.59 -9.94 -48.70
C GLU A 1037 7.79 -9.37 -47.95
N ASP A 1038 8.72 -10.26 -47.56
CA ASP A 1038 10.09 -9.88 -47.24
C ASP A 1038 11.03 -10.72 -48.13
N ASN A 1039 11.98 -10.05 -48.78
CA ASN A 1039 13.03 -10.63 -49.64
C ASN A 1039 12.58 -11.81 -50.55
N GLY A 1040 11.39 -11.71 -51.14
CA GLY A 1040 10.88 -12.65 -52.14
C GLY A 1040 10.29 -13.96 -51.61
N ARG A 1041 9.86 -14.03 -50.34
CA ARG A 1041 9.04 -15.14 -49.82
C ARG A 1041 7.81 -14.63 -49.06
N VAL A 1042 6.72 -15.40 -49.15
CA VAL A 1042 5.41 -15.09 -48.55
C VAL A 1042 5.14 -16.04 -47.39
N HIS A 1043 4.71 -15.49 -46.25
CA HIS A 1043 4.27 -16.25 -45.07
C HIS A 1043 2.77 -16.06 -44.81
N ARG A 1044 2.16 -17.00 -44.08
CA ARG A 1044 0.76 -17.00 -43.62
C ARG A 1044 0.71 -17.60 -42.22
N GLU A 1045 -0.12 -17.05 -41.33
CA GLU A 1045 -0.36 -17.56 -39.99
C GLU A 1045 -1.79 -17.20 -39.53
N GLN A 1046 -2.39 -17.99 -38.64
CA GLN A 1046 -3.76 -17.78 -38.13
C GLN A 1046 -3.77 -17.07 -36.78
N ALA A 1047 -4.57 -16.01 -36.65
CA ALA A 1047 -4.84 -15.36 -35.36
C ALA A 1047 -5.92 -16.11 -34.57
N SER A 1048 -5.63 -16.46 -33.31
CA SER A 1048 -6.61 -17.02 -32.36
C SER A 1048 -7.21 -15.92 -31.48
N HIS A 1049 -8.46 -16.12 -31.03
CA HIS A 1049 -9.20 -15.10 -30.29
C HIS A 1049 -8.72 -14.95 -28.83
N GLN A 1050 -8.42 -13.71 -28.45
CA GLN A 1050 -8.77 -13.18 -27.13
C GLN A 1050 -9.75 -12.01 -27.30
N ALA A 1051 -10.68 -11.85 -26.36
CA ALA A 1051 -11.80 -10.92 -26.49
C ALA A 1051 -11.94 -10.01 -25.25
N GLU A 1052 -11.77 -8.71 -25.45
CA GLU A 1052 -12.41 -7.68 -24.62
C GLU A 1052 -13.32 -6.83 -25.52
N GLY A 1053 -14.60 -6.73 -25.16
CA GLY A 1053 -15.61 -6.10 -26.02
C GLY A 1053 -15.58 -4.58 -25.96
N SER A 1054 -15.44 -3.94 -27.12
CA SER A 1054 -15.83 -2.53 -27.30
C SER A 1054 -16.51 -2.31 -28.65
N ILE A 1055 -17.78 -1.90 -28.63
CA ILE A 1055 -18.52 -1.51 -29.84
C ILE A 1055 -18.23 -0.03 -30.09
N TRP A 1056 -17.71 0.28 -31.28
CA TRP A 1056 -17.47 1.65 -31.72
C TRP A 1056 -18.66 2.17 -32.55
N CYS A 1057 -19.32 3.24 -32.10
CA CYS A 1057 -20.17 4.02 -33.00
C CYS A 1057 -19.29 4.93 -33.86
N ARG A 1058 -19.29 4.71 -35.18
CA ARG A 1058 -18.33 5.36 -36.10
C ARG A 1058 -18.78 6.73 -36.62
N MET A 1059 -19.99 7.20 -36.30
CA MET A 1059 -20.56 8.43 -36.88
C MET A 1059 -20.58 9.65 -35.96
N CYS A 1060 -20.51 9.50 -34.63
CA CYS A 1060 -20.68 10.63 -33.69
C CYS A 1060 -19.42 10.99 -32.88
N GLY A 1061 -18.35 10.18 -32.90
CA GLY A 1061 -17.07 10.44 -32.22
C GLY A 1061 -17.09 10.48 -30.68
N SER A 1062 -18.26 10.64 -30.05
CA SER A 1062 -18.42 10.83 -28.62
C SER A 1062 -18.39 9.52 -27.82
N ARG A 1063 -17.63 9.52 -26.72
CA ARG A 1063 -17.52 8.40 -25.78
C ARG A 1063 -18.63 8.52 -24.73
N SER A 1064 -19.70 7.72 -24.89
CA SER A 1064 -20.93 7.87 -24.10
C SER A 1064 -20.69 7.91 -22.58
N ILE A 1065 -21.27 8.93 -21.93
CA ILE A 1065 -20.98 9.34 -20.55
C ILE A 1065 -21.25 8.23 -19.52
N LEU A 1066 -22.18 7.30 -19.82
CA LEU A 1066 -22.51 6.14 -18.99
C LEU A 1066 -21.30 5.24 -18.68
N LEU A 1067 -20.28 5.16 -19.55
CA LEU A 1067 -19.06 4.39 -19.30
C LEU A 1067 -18.03 5.12 -18.42
N SER A 1068 -18.18 6.42 -18.19
CA SER A 1068 -17.31 7.20 -17.31
C SER A 1068 -17.67 7.00 -15.83
N LEU A 1069 -18.97 6.99 -15.50
CA LEU A 1069 -19.44 6.71 -14.14
C LEU A 1069 -19.09 5.27 -13.70
N ALA A 1070 -19.25 4.29 -14.59
CA ALA A 1070 -18.91 2.89 -14.34
C ALA A 1070 -17.40 2.60 -14.14
N ARG A 1071 -16.52 3.61 -14.28
CA ARG A 1071 -15.06 3.48 -14.08
C ARG A 1071 -14.56 4.08 -12.76
N GLN A 1072 -15.38 4.82 -12.02
CA GLN A 1072 -15.04 5.22 -10.65
C GLN A 1072 -15.45 4.08 -9.69
N LYS A 1073 -14.48 3.55 -8.92
CA LYS A 1073 -14.65 2.33 -8.09
C LYS A 1073 -15.39 2.60 -6.77
N THR A 1074 -16.57 3.20 -6.82
CA THR A 1074 -17.37 3.57 -5.63
C THR A 1074 -18.89 3.38 -5.80
N TYR A 1075 -19.35 2.75 -6.88
CA TYR A 1075 -20.77 2.40 -7.08
C TYR A 1075 -20.95 0.90 -7.36
N PRO A 1076 -21.94 0.23 -6.73
CA PRO A 1076 -22.31 -1.15 -7.07
C PRO A 1076 -22.85 -1.23 -8.51
N ARG A 1077 -22.46 -2.27 -9.25
CA ARG A 1077 -22.85 -2.49 -10.67
C ARG A 1077 -24.36 -2.75 -10.91
N TYR A 1078 -25.19 -2.72 -9.87
CA TYR A 1078 -26.54 -3.30 -9.85
C TYR A 1078 -27.67 -2.37 -10.31
N TYR A 1079 -27.46 -1.05 -10.44
CA TYR A 1079 -28.56 -0.10 -10.68
C TYR A 1079 -28.97 0.12 -12.15
N VAL A 1080 -28.12 -0.24 -13.12
CA VAL A 1080 -28.41 -0.04 -14.56
C VAL A 1080 -29.57 -0.94 -15.07
N PRO A 1081 -29.71 -2.21 -14.65
CA PRO A 1081 -30.89 -3.01 -14.96
C PRO A 1081 -32.20 -2.43 -14.38
N SER A 1082 -32.15 -1.91 -13.15
CA SER A 1082 -33.33 -1.43 -12.42
C SER A 1082 -34.05 -0.29 -13.13
N LEU A 1083 -33.29 0.68 -13.67
CA LEU A 1083 -33.81 1.80 -14.45
C LEU A 1083 -34.56 1.35 -15.72
N ARG A 1084 -34.10 0.30 -16.40
CA ARG A 1084 -34.81 -0.25 -17.58
C ARG A 1084 -36.17 -0.82 -17.18
N THR A 1085 -36.22 -1.57 -16.09
CA THR A 1085 -37.45 -2.23 -15.63
C THR A 1085 -38.51 -1.22 -15.18
N PHE A 1086 -38.10 -0.09 -14.60
CA PHE A 1086 -39.01 0.92 -14.04
C PHE A 1086 -39.78 1.73 -15.11
N ILE A 1087 -39.27 1.79 -16.34
CA ILE A 1087 -39.78 2.67 -17.41
C ILE A 1087 -40.46 1.87 -18.54
N GLY A 1088 -40.36 0.53 -18.52
CA GLY A 1088 -41.01 -0.37 -19.48
C GLY A 1088 -40.47 -0.34 -20.92
N ALA A 1089 -39.47 0.51 -21.19
CA ALA A 1089 -38.91 0.72 -22.53
C ALA A 1089 -37.88 -0.35 -22.94
N SER A 1090 -37.85 -0.68 -24.23
CA SER A 1090 -36.87 -1.61 -24.80
C SER A 1090 -35.45 -1.04 -24.80
N ALA A 1091 -34.49 -1.92 -25.12
CA ALA A 1091 -33.08 -1.54 -25.24
C ALA A 1091 -32.81 -0.43 -26.27
N THR A 1092 -33.62 -0.38 -27.34
CA THR A 1092 -33.49 0.57 -28.45
C THR A 1092 -34.17 1.89 -28.12
N GLU A 1093 -35.40 1.85 -27.58
CA GLU A 1093 -36.14 3.06 -27.18
C GLU A 1093 -35.39 3.85 -26.10
N TRP A 1094 -34.79 3.16 -25.12
CA TRP A 1094 -33.94 3.81 -24.12
C TRP A 1094 -32.67 4.44 -24.72
N HIS A 1095 -32.12 3.86 -25.79
CA HIS A 1095 -30.97 4.43 -26.46
C HIS A 1095 -31.34 5.68 -27.27
N ASN A 1096 -32.46 5.63 -28.00
CA ASN A 1096 -32.97 6.75 -28.77
C ASN A 1096 -33.36 7.92 -27.84
N PHE A 1097 -34.11 7.67 -26.77
CA PHE A 1097 -34.46 8.69 -25.78
C PHE A 1097 -33.22 9.36 -25.16
N ALA A 1098 -32.20 8.57 -24.80
CA ALA A 1098 -30.93 9.09 -24.28
C ALA A 1098 -30.09 9.89 -25.31
N CYS A 1099 -30.35 9.73 -26.62
CA CYS A 1099 -29.70 10.46 -27.70
C CYS A 1099 -30.51 11.69 -28.16
N GLU A 1100 -31.84 11.64 -28.07
CA GLU A 1100 -32.75 12.72 -28.48
C GLU A 1100 -33.00 13.74 -27.36
N GLN A 1101 -33.08 13.30 -26.09
CA GLN A 1101 -33.37 14.17 -24.94
C GLN A 1101 -32.44 13.88 -23.73
N PRO A 1102 -31.12 14.07 -23.88
CA PRO A 1102 -30.14 13.77 -22.82
C PRO A 1102 -30.35 14.58 -21.53
N GLU A 1103 -30.88 15.81 -21.62
CA GLU A 1103 -31.13 16.67 -20.46
C GLU A 1103 -32.33 16.19 -19.64
N GLU A 1104 -33.43 15.79 -20.30
CA GLU A 1104 -34.61 15.25 -19.61
C GLU A 1104 -34.30 13.88 -18.95
N MET A 1105 -33.41 13.08 -19.56
CA MET A 1105 -32.86 11.87 -18.95
C MET A 1105 -32.07 12.18 -17.66
N ILE A 1106 -31.25 13.25 -17.66
CA ILE A 1106 -30.47 13.65 -16.47
C ILE A 1106 -31.40 14.08 -15.34
N ILE A 1107 -32.44 14.88 -15.63
CA ILE A 1107 -33.45 15.30 -14.64
C ILE A 1107 -34.13 14.07 -14.02
N LYS A 1108 -34.65 13.14 -14.84
CA LYS A 1108 -35.31 11.91 -14.36
C LYS A 1108 -34.40 11.00 -13.52
N VAL A 1109 -33.09 11.02 -13.76
CA VAL A 1109 -32.10 10.31 -12.92
C VAL A 1109 -31.84 11.05 -11.59
N ILE A 1110 -31.79 12.39 -11.61
CA ILE A 1110 -31.62 13.21 -10.40
C ILE A 1110 -32.85 13.10 -9.47
N ASP A 1111 -34.06 13.09 -10.02
CA ASP A 1111 -35.30 12.92 -9.26
C ASP A 1111 -35.33 11.53 -8.58
N LEU A 1112 -34.98 10.48 -9.33
CA LEU A 1112 -34.97 9.10 -8.83
C LEU A 1112 -33.88 8.86 -7.77
N LEU A 1113 -32.73 9.54 -7.86
CA LEU A 1113 -31.71 9.57 -6.80
C LEU A 1113 -32.16 10.41 -5.58
N SER A 1114 -32.89 11.50 -5.81
CA SER A 1114 -33.40 12.37 -4.74
C SER A 1114 -34.49 11.66 -3.92
N ALA A 1115 -35.30 10.80 -4.56
CA ALA A 1115 -36.31 9.96 -3.93
C ALA A 1115 -35.74 8.81 -3.06
N GLN A 1116 -34.41 8.57 -3.07
CA GLN A 1116 -33.75 7.57 -2.21
C GLN A 1116 -32.95 8.18 -1.04
N LYS A 1117 -33.12 9.48 -0.75
CA LYS A 1117 -32.34 10.18 0.30
C LYS A 1117 -32.46 9.57 1.69
N ASP A 1118 -33.62 9.06 2.06
CA ASP A 1118 -33.88 8.53 3.41
C ASP A 1118 -33.11 7.22 3.70
N LEU A 1119 -32.58 6.56 2.66
CA LEU A 1119 -31.70 5.39 2.77
C LEU A 1119 -30.21 5.74 2.92
N LEU A 1120 -29.86 7.03 3.00
CA LEU A 1120 -28.48 7.52 3.10
C LEU A 1120 -28.19 8.31 4.39
N SER A 1121 -29.08 8.26 5.38
CA SER A 1121 -28.89 8.87 6.71
C SER A 1121 -28.53 7.88 7.83
N GLU A 1122 -28.50 6.57 7.55
CA GLU A 1122 -28.09 5.51 8.49
C GLU A 1122 -26.73 4.86 8.13
N ALA A 1123 -25.89 5.55 7.33
CA ALA A 1123 -24.57 5.10 6.88
C ALA A 1123 -23.52 6.24 6.88
#